data_AF-A0A9P5XQY9-F1
#
_entry.id   AF-A0A9P5XQY9-F1
#
_cell.length_a   1.000
_cell.length_b   1.000
_cell.length_c   1.000
_cell.angle_alpha   90.00
_cell.angle_beta   90.00
_cell.angle_gamma   90.00
#
_symmetry.space_group_name_H-M   'P 1'
#
loop_
_entity.id
_entity.type
_entity.pdbx_description
1 polymer ?
#
loop_
_entity_poly.entity_id
_entity_poly.type
_entity_poly.pdbx_seq_one_letter_code
_entity_poly.pdbx_strand_id
1 'polypeptide(L)'
;MSLWKIGVDDVSQETQQFKDKLASKDGHIAAQQAQLMKQSEEFEEIKASLNEALQKLANESERVLHLEKDLIQCKGDLRNEKNAARNIEASLQAANDKLKAKDVETRDLEATLERLSGISNDHNNRSTKLGHEKTALEKRIRELEANLRQLSAAAASSRRAPLRTPSDQFNGLRVNQLEKDHEELQEELKEKDKELSSLQEKLSHAQDELLRVDNERTAKEARTKSELEEMRSLLQEKDEELEFYRNQANGEREETLLQRIEEDGAKIAAYEAMLKQSDNAKGLKERLKSAEQRLKAETVKVADLESRNIVLVREREDALSELEDVRTQMHVLEDRIQEHEENVDAMKEERSRLALAISGQDSELPDDVDTKSIVNGVDVTHVAKLLEAIVRLRGERDDLRRRLQFLEMEHKFTVEALEKRLPDTSVTVDLSNSRVTQPNVDEMQSQGGKVQRLANTAAACAVLLLHSQTQLEGCNQLLSDSWEREQYAKGYADAEAEKCLALEDEVDHILYQLRESEEKVKDLETELGVKDGEWEDMEGSRKYLQDRAEKLEADLEEMSRTLEIVESERNSLALQVNNLTTDLQAAQDELENAEGRYSALQFQQLSSMTSNEVTRTLRDQIAELEGRVMRRTELVGVHQHDIKRLETNLRLQEERLAEMTMELETLATQKEAMLEDCADAREARDEALAQIETLDVELENTESRLFDSDKTLNSLICLLVQSTSSAQHTQARISELEVDLYESQVARDILELDLVDMQTTQADLRQATVALAATQLEFNNIVARVQGLIIEKNGLTQELAFASQQVEEQEVANRRLKEECATLRDGSSTSVAQLVAQSSEYQAEIDQLNKTISEAKAESEVSRQRLAHAEIELGKVQQEKKRVVAEREKVTSDLIQAHKKEMEVLQEDLSTASAVLEEERASRVVLEQEHVEALAQAQSKVDGLEKRAEALNQELSQLSSSQDDLQAEREKALQQLETLRIELKGLLVEKVKAEEVQHDLTVTNEHLSEELAQLKKEQETTTLGAKSHTDQRQQELESQKAELQSKIDELTHAAENVTQEIRLLSQELDQERQRVRDNEDQHSAETQSLIRERDAIQSSLTKFQEDIIKLQDAIERNETALATSEGEKDRLQENITDLEAQIQKLLSYTHSLEHQVEDG
;
A
#
# COMPACT_ATOMS: atom_id res chain seq x y z
N MET A 1 -34.32 -27.72 -124.47
CA MET A 1 -33.44 -27.50 -125.64
C MET A 1 -32.03 -27.25 -125.14
N SER A 2 -31.05 -27.75 -125.90
CA SER A 2 -29.58 -27.89 -125.67
C SER A 2 -29.17 -28.87 -124.54
N LEU A 3 -28.74 -30.11 -124.84
CA LEU A 3 -27.48 -30.55 -125.49
C LEU A 3 -26.18 -30.23 -124.71
N TRP A 4 -26.18 -30.35 -123.38
CA TRP A 4 -24.95 -30.32 -122.55
C TRP A 4 -24.82 -31.52 -121.58
N LYS A 5 -25.36 -32.69 -121.96
CA LYS A 5 -25.25 -33.95 -121.20
C LYS A 5 -24.72 -35.11 -122.04
N ILE A 6 -23.79 -34.83 -122.95
CA ILE A 6 -23.06 -35.84 -123.71
C ILE A 6 -21.58 -35.49 -123.55
N GLY A 7 -20.85 -36.27 -122.75
CA GLY A 7 -19.42 -36.08 -122.48
C GLY A 7 -19.02 -35.94 -120.99
N VAL A 8 -19.96 -36.01 -120.04
CA VAL A 8 -19.64 -35.95 -118.60
C VAL A 8 -19.01 -37.25 -118.09
N ASP A 9 -19.28 -38.38 -118.75
CA ASP A 9 -18.77 -39.70 -118.33
C ASP A 9 -17.57 -40.19 -119.17
N ASP A 10 -17.09 -39.40 -120.12
CA ASP A 10 -15.92 -39.70 -120.98
C ASP A 10 -14.73 -38.79 -120.60
N VAL A 11 -14.52 -38.64 -119.28
CA VAL A 11 -13.27 -38.07 -118.76
C VAL A 11 -12.21 -39.15 -118.95
N SER A 12 -11.44 -39.05 -120.03
CA SER A 12 -10.25 -39.87 -120.28
C SER A 12 -9.47 -40.05 -118.97
N GLN A 13 -8.97 -41.26 -118.71
CA GLN A 13 -8.21 -41.58 -117.50
C GLN A 13 -7.08 -40.57 -117.25
N GLU A 14 -6.52 -39.99 -118.32
CA GLU A 14 -5.53 -38.90 -118.24
C GLU A 14 -6.11 -37.61 -117.64
N THR A 15 -7.29 -37.17 -118.07
CA THR A 15 -7.97 -36.00 -117.50
C THR A 15 -8.38 -36.20 -116.03
N GLN A 16 -8.72 -37.42 -115.64
CA GLN A 16 -8.97 -37.73 -114.21
C GLN A 16 -7.67 -37.67 -113.41
N GLN A 17 -6.56 -38.22 -113.92
CA GLN A 17 -5.25 -38.09 -113.28
C GLN A 17 -4.78 -36.64 -113.17
N PHE A 18 -5.08 -35.78 -114.15
CA PHE A 18 -4.77 -34.35 -114.06
C PHE A 18 -5.63 -33.64 -113.02
N LYS A 19 -6.92 -33.98 -112.90
CA LYS A 19 -7.80 -33.46 -111.84
C LYS A 19 -7.33 -33.91 -110.45
N ASP A 20 -6.95 -35.18 -110.29
CA ASP A 20 -6.44 -35.69 -109.02
C ASP A 20 -5.10 -35.03 -108.64
N LYS A 21 -4.21 -34.80 -109.62
CA LYS A 21 -2.96 -34.04 -109.41
C LYS A 21 -3.21 -32.57 -109.08
N LEU A 22 -4.21 -31.93 -109.72
CA LEU A 22 -4.61 -30.56 -109.41
C LEU A 22 -5.19 -30.47 -108.00
N ALA A 23 -6.13 -31.34 -107.64
CA ALA A 23 -6.69 -31.40 -106.30
C ALA A 23 -5.62 -31.68 -105.22
N SER A 24 -4.65 -32.54 -105.52
CA SER A 24 -3.50 -32.78 -104.63
C SER A 24 -2.59 -31.55 -104.50
N LYS A 25 -2.35 -30.82 -105.58
CA LYS A 25 -1.57 -29.56 -105.54
C LYS A 25 -2.33 -28.45 -104.82
N ASP A 26 -3.63 -28.31 -105.04
CA ASP A 26 -4.48 -27.35 -104.34
C ASP A 26 -4.53 -27.67 -102.83
N GLY A 27 -4.56 -28.96 -102.47
CA GLY A 27 -4.40 -29.40 -101.08
C GLY A 27 -3.04 -29.06 -100.48
N HIS A 28 -1.95 -29.18 -101.25
CA HIS A 28 -0.62 -28.74 -100.80
C HIS A 28 -0.50 -27.23 -100.67
N ILE A 29 -1.09 -26.46 -101.58
CA ILE A 29 -1.11 -24.99 -101.52
C ILE A 29 -1.90 -24.54 -100.29
N ALA A 30 -3.07 -25.12 -100.03
CA ALA A 30 -3.86 -24.81 -98.85
C ALA A 30 -3.13 -25.17 -97.55
N ALA A 31 -2.43 -26.32 -97.51
CA ALA A 31 -1.61 -26.70 -96.36
C ALA A 31 -0.42 -25.74 -96.13
N GLN A 32 0.25 -25.31 -97.21
CA GLN A 32 1.32 -24.32 -97.12
C GLN A 32 0.81 -22.93 -96.67
N GLN A 33 -0.35 -22.50 -97.17
CA GLN A 33 -0.98 -21.25 -96.74
C GLN A 33 -1.40 -21.30 -95.27
N ALA A 34 -1.97 -22.42 -94.80
CA ALA A 34 -2.28 -22.61 -93.38
C ALA A 34 -1.02 -22.60 -92.51
N GLN A 35 0.08 -23.20 -92.97
CA GLN A 35 1.35 -23.17 -92.26
C GLN A 35 1.95 -21.75 -92.20
N LEU A 36 1.87 -20.98 -93.29
CA LEU A 36 2.33 -19.59 -93.32
C LEU A 36 1.48 -18.69 -92.40
N MET A 37 0.16 -18.88 -92.37
CA MET A 37 -0.74 -18.17 -91.43
C MET A 37 -0.37 -18.50 -89.98
N LYS A 38 -0.18 -19.79 -89.66
CA LYS A 38 0.24 -20.21 -88.31
C LYS A 38 1.60 -19.62 -87.92
N GLN A 39 2.57 -19.61 -88.83
CA GLN A 39 3.85 -18.96 -88.58
C GLN A 39 3.70 -17.46 -88.38
N SER A 40 2.81 -16.79 -89.12
CA SER A 40 2.55 -15.36 -88.93
C SER A 40 1.90 -15.05 -87.58
N GLU A 41 0.98 -15.90 -87.11
CA GLU A 41 0.39 -15.80 -85.77
C GLU A 41 1.45 -16.01 -84.69
N GLU A 42 2.29 -17.05 -84.80
CA GLU A 42 3.43 -17.30 -83.91
C GLU A 42 4.40 -16.10 -83.88
N PHE A 43 4.67 -15.46 -85.03
CA PHE A 43 5.50 -14.26 -85.08
C PHE A 43 4.86 -13.05 -84.40
N GLU A 44 3.55 -12.85 -84.53
CA GLU A 44 2.85 -11.76 -83.84
C GLU A 44 2.77 -12.00 -82.32
N GLU A 45 2.60 -13.26 -81.88
CA GLU A 45 2.69 -13.62 -80.46
C GLU A 45 4.09 -13.37 -79.88
N ILE A 46 5.16 -13.71 -80.63
CA ILE A 46 6.54 -13.43 -80.24
C ILE A 46 6.80 -11.92 -80.18
N LYS A 47 6.27 -11.13 -81.13
CA LYS A 47 6.37 -9.66 -81.07
C LYS A 47 5.61 -9.07 -79.88
N ALA A 48 4.41 -9.56 -79.60
CA ALA A 48 3.61 -9.10 -78.48
C ALA A 48 4.31 -9.39 -77.14
N SER A 49 4.82 -10.61 -76.96
CA SER A 49 5.58 -10.98 -75.76
C SER A 49 6.91 -10.23 -75.63
N LEU A 50 7.61 -9.93 -76.74
CA LEU A 50 8.80 -9.09 -76.72
C LEU A 50 8.47 -7.64 -76.33
N ASN A 51 7.40 -7.06 -76.86
CA ASN A 51 6.96 -5.71 -76.49
C ASN A 51 6.54 -5.64 -75.02
N GLU A 52 5.85 -6.66 -74.51
CA GLU A 52 5.50 -6.76 -73.09
C GLU A 52 6.76 -6.85 -72.21
N ALA A 53 7.77 -7.63 -72.62
CA ALA A 53 9.05 -7.71 -71.92
C ALA A 53 9.82 -6.38 -71.94
N LEU A 54 9.83 -5.67 -73.08
CA LEU A 54 10.44 -4.34 -73.18
C LEU A 54 9.73 -3.31 -72.30
N GLN A 55 8.39 -3.35 -72.23
CA GLN A 55 7.62 -2.47 -71.37
C GLN A 55 7.84 -2.77 -69.89
N LYS A 56 7.92 -4.05 -69.50
CA LYS A 56 8.30 -4.44 -68.12
C LYS A 56 9.69 -3.95 -67.76
N LEU A 57 10.67 -4.10 -68.65
CA LEU A 57 12.03 -3.62 -68.44
C LEU A 57 12.09 -2.09 -68.34
N ALA A 58 11.33 -1.37 -69.17
CA ALA A 58 11.22 0.07 -69.08
C ALA A 58 10.64 0.51 -67.72
N ASN A 59 9.53 -0.08 -67.29
CA ASN A 59 8.92 0.19 -65.99
C ASN A 59 9.85 -0.16 -64.81
N GLU A 60 10.58 -1.26 -64.88
CA GLU A 60 11.59 -1.62 -63.88
C GLU A 60 12.74 -0.60 -63.86
N SER A 61 13.19 -0.13 -65.02
CA SER A 61 14.23 0.91 -65.10
C SER A 61 13.77 2.25 -64.52
N GLU A 62 12.52 2.66 -64.77
CA GLU A 62 11.92 3.85 -64.17
C GLU A 62 11.75 3.69 -62.65
N ARG A 63 11.33 2.51 -62.19
CA ARG A 63 11.24 2.18 -60.77
C ARG A 63 12.61 2.25 -60.09
N VAL A 64 13.66 1.71 -60.71
CA VAL A 64 15.04 1.79 -60.19
C VAL A 64 15.52 3.24 -60.13
N LEU A 65 15.26 4.05 -61.17
CA LEU A 65 15.59 5.47 -61.17
C LEU A 65 14.83 6.25 -60.09
N HIS A 66 13.58 5.87 -59.78
CA HIS A 66 12.82 6.47 -58.69
C HIS A 66 13.41 6.11 -57.33
N LEU A 67 13.68 4.81 -57.10
CA LEU A 67 14.34 4.35 -55.88
C LEU A 67 15.74 4.97 -55.70
N GLU A 68 16.49 5.21 -56.78
CA GLU A 68 17.78 5.90 -56.72
C GLU A 68 17.62 7.37 -56.30
N LYS A 69 16.60 8.07 -56.83
CA LYS A 69 16.27 9.43 -56.39
C LYS A 69 15.86 9.47 -54.92
N ASP A 70 15.02 8.55 -54.47
CA ASP A 70 14.59 8.45 -53.07
C ASP A 70 15.78 8.16 -52.16
N LEU A 71 16.70 7.28 -52.57
CA LEU A 71 17.92 6.96 -51.81
C LEU A 71 18.85 8.18 -51.72
N ILE A 72 19.00 8.94 -52.81
CA ILE A 72 19.75 10.21 -52.79
C ILE A 72 19.09 11.23 -51.86
N GLN A 73 17.76 11.34 -51.88
CA GLN A 73 17.00 12.22 -51.00
C GLN A 73 17.17 11.81 -49.53
N CYS A 74 16.93 10.55 -49.18
CA CYS A 74 17.15 10.01 -47.83
C CYS A 74 18.60 10.21 -47.33
N LYS A 75 19.61 10.08 -48.21
CA LYS A 75 21.00 10.40 -47.87
C LYS A 75 21.21 11.89 -47.60
N GLY A 76 20.52 12.76 -48.35
CA GLY A 76 20.48 14.20 -48.11
C GLY A 76 19.84 14.53 -46.75
N ASP A 77 18.69 13.95 -46.46
CA ASP A 77 17.94 14.15 -45.22
C ASP A 77 18.72 13.64 -44.01
N LEU A 78 19.30 12.44 -44.07
CA LEU A 78 20.17 11.92 -43.01
C LEU A 78 21.41 12.80 -42.76
N ARG A 79 21.96 13.42 -43.82
CA ARG A 79 23.09 14.35 -43.68
C ARG A 79 22.63 15.66 -43.04
N ASN A 80 21.45 16.15 -43.39
CA ASN A 80 20.86 17.34 -42.79
C ASN A 80 20.51 17.10 -41.31
N GLU A 81 19.96 15.93 -40.99
CA GLU A 81 19.68 15.50 -39.61
C GLU A 81 20.96 15.37 -38.79
N LYS A 82 22.03 14.77 -39.34
CA LYS A 82 23.35 14.73 -38.68
C LYS A 82 23.94 16.12 -38.42
N ASN A 83 23.74 17.06 -39.36
CA ASN A 83 24.18 18.44 -39.16
C ASN A 83 23.31 19.15 -38.12
N ALA A 84 22.00 18.92 -38.10
CA ALA A 84 21.08 19.45 -37.11
C ALA A 84 21.41 18.90 -35.70
N ALA A 85 21.65 17.60 -35.58
CA ALA A 85 22.08 16.96 -34.34
C ALA A 85 23.40 17.55 -33.80
N ARG A 86 24.40 17.76 -34.66
CA ARG A 86 25.65 18.44 -34.28
C ARG A 86 25.44 19.90 -33.86
N ASN A 87 24.52 20.63 -34.50
CA ASN A 87 24.20 21.99 -34.11
C ASN A 87 23.49 22.03 -32.75
N ILE A 88 22.58 21.08 -32.49
CA ILE A 88 21.91 20.92 -31.20
C ILE A 88 22.93 20.53 -30.12
N GLU A 89 23.83 19.59 -30.39
CA GLU A 89 24.91 19.18 -29.48
C GLU A 89 25.83 20.36 -29.14
N ALA A 90 26.23 21.16 -30.14
CA ALA A 90 27.00 22.38 -29.92
C ALA A 90 26.24 23.43 -29.10
N SER A 91 24.93 23.59 -29.33
CA SER A 91 24.08 24.49 -28.55
C SER A 91 23.89 24.01 -27.11
N LEU A 92 23.74 22.70 -26.89
CA LEU A 92 23.63 22.08 -25.58
C LEU A 92 24.94 22.24 -24.81
N GLN A 93 26.08 22.00 -25.47
CA GLN A 93 27.40 22.22 -24.87
C GLN A 93 27.59 23.68 -24.46
N ALA A 94 27.20 24.64 -25.31
CA ALA A 94 27.25 26.06 -24.97
C ALA A 94 26.31 26.44 -23.81
N ALA A 95 25.12 25.82 -23.72
CA ALA A 95 24.19 26.01 -22.61
C ALA A 95 24.75 25.43 -21.29
N ASN A 96 25.36 24.24 -21.34
CA ASN A 96 26.02 23.62 -20.19
C ASN A 96 27.21 24.44 -19.69
N ASP A 97 28.04 24.98 -20.59
CA ASP A 97 29.15 25.86 -20.20
C ASP A 97 28.63 27.16 -19.55
N LYS A 98 27.49 27.68 -20.01
CA LYS A 98 26.83 28.84 -19.41
C LYS A 98 26.21 28.53 -18.04
N LEU A 99 25.63 27.34 -17.85
CA LEU A 99 25.15 26.87 -16.55
C LEU A 99 26.31 26.73 -15.57
N LYS A 100 27.41 26.07 -15.96
CA LYS A 100 28.63 25.98 -15.13
C LYS A 100 29.18 27.36 -14.76
N ALA A 101 29.17 28.31 -15.68
CA ALA A 101 29.58 29.68 -15.38
C ALA A 101 28.65 30.36 -14.36
N LYS A 102 27.33 30.14 -14.47
CA LYS A 102 26.36 30.62 -13.49
C LYS A 102 26.48 29.93 -12.13
N ASP A 103 26.77 28.64 -12.09
CA ASP A 103 26.98 27.90 -10.83
C ASP A 103 28.24 28.37 -10.09
N VAL A 104 29.25 28.83 -10.83
CA VAL A 104 30.42 29.50 -10.23
C VAL A 104 30.03 30.88 -9.71
N GLU A 105 29.23 31.65 -10.47
CA GLU A 105 28.74 32.97 -10.05
C GLU A 105 27.83 32.88 -8.80
N THR A 106 26.94 31.88 -8.72
CA THR A 106 26.09 31.66 -7.55
C THR A 106 26.89 31.26 -6.33
N ARG A 107 27.86 30.34 -6.46
CA ARG A 107 28.79 29.99 -5.37
C ARG A 107 29.60 31.20 -4.90
N ASP A 108 30.06 32.05 -5.81
CA ASP A 108 30.74 33.29 -5.46
C ASP A 108 29.80 34.24 -4.70
N LEU A 109 28.55 34.38 -5.13
CA LEU A 109 27.53 35.17 -4.45
C LEU A 109 27.19 34.61 -3.06
N GLU A 110 27.03 33.30 -2.92
CA GLU A 110 26.85 32.62 -1.63
C GLU A 110 28.03 32.87 -0.70
N ALA A 111 29.26 32.73 -1.19
CA ALA A 111 30.46 33.04 -0.42
C ALA A 111 30.52 34.52 0.00
N THR A 112 30.01 35.45 -0.83
CA THR A 112 29.87 36.86 -0.42
C THR A 112 28.78 37.07 0.62
N LEU A 113 27.65 36.36 0.52
CA LEU A 113 26.56 36.43 1.50
C LEU A 113 26.95 35.83 2.84
N GLU A 114 27.67 34.71 2.87
CA GLU A 114 28.22 34.13 4.10
C GLU A 114 29.21 35.09 4.76
N ARG A 115 30.08 35.75 3.99
CA ARG A 115 30.98 36.79 4.52
C ARG A 115 30.19 37.97 5.10
N LEU A 116 29.15 38.44 4.41
CA LEU A 116 28.31 39.54 4.91
C LEU A 116 27.49 39.12 6.14
N SER A 117 27.02 37.88 6.19
CA SER A 117 26.34 37.29 7.34
C SER A 117 27.28 37.16 8.54
N GLY A 118 28.51 36.69 8.34
CA GLY A 118 29.55 36.68 9.37
C GLY A 118 29.84 38.07 9.92
N ILE A 119 29.98 39.08 9.05
CA ILE A 119 30.18 40.48 9.45
C ILE A 119 28.96 41.02 10.22
N SER A 120 27.73 40.68 9.79
CA SER A 120 26.49 41.07 10.46
C SER A 120 26.38 40.45 11.85
N ASN A 121 26.71 39.16 11.98
CA ASN A 121 26.74 38.44 13.26
C ASN A 121 27.80 39.01 14.21
N ASP A 122 28.99 39.35 13.71
CA ASP A 122 30.02 40.03 14.49
C ASP A 122 29.57 41.42 14.95
N HIS A 123 28.88 42.16 14.09
CA HIS A 123 28.30 43.45 14.45
C HIS A 123 27.20 43.31 15.51
N ASN A 124 26.32 42.31 15.38
CA ASN A 124 25.29 42.01 16.37
C ASN A 124 25.90 41.59 17.71
N ASN A 125 26.91 40.72 17.70
CA ASN A 125 27.66 40.32 18.89
C ASN A 125 28.38 41.50 19.56
N ARG A 126 28.87 42.45 18.76
CA ARG A 126 29.45 43.70 19.29
C ARG A 126 28.38 44.61 19.87
N SER A 127 27.22 44.71 19.22
CA SER A 127 26.07 45.49 19.70
C SER A 127 25.52 44.94 21.02
N THR A 128 25.38 43.62 21.15
CA THR A 128 24.92 42.99 22.39
C THR A 128 25.93 43.18 23.52
N LYS A 129 27.24 43.04 23.25
CA LYS A 129 28.31 43.36 24.22
C LYS A 129 28.25 44.82 24.68
N LEU A 130 28.12 45.76 23.76
CA LEU A 130 27.94 47.18 24.11
C LEU A 130 26.65 47.43 24.89
N GLY A 131 25.58 46.68 24.60
CA GLY A 131 24.34 46.69 25.40
C GLY A 131 24.55 46.17 26.83
N HIS A 132 25.34 45.12 27.00
CA HIS A 132 25.69 44.58 28.33
C HIS A 132 26.58 45.56 29.11
N GLU A 133 27.56 46.17 28.46
CA GLU A 133 28.39 47.22 29.05
C GLU A 133 27.56 48.45 29.44
N LYS A 134 26.64 48.88 28.58
CA LYS A 134 25.71 49.98 28.86
C LYS A 134 24.84 49.68 30.07
N THR A 135 24.21 48.50 30.14
CA THR A 135 23.36 48.11 31.28
C THR A 135 24.17 47.96 32.58
N ALA A 136 25.41 47.47 32.50
CA ALA A 136 26.33 47.42 33.65
C ALA A 136 26.71 48.83 34.14
N LEU A 137 26.99 49.76 33.22
CA LEU A 137 27.27 51.15 33.55
C LEU A 137 26.03 51.86 34.12
N GLU A 138 24.84 51.62 33.58
CA GLU A 138 23.58 52.15 34.12
C GLU A 138 23.32 51.64 35.54
N LYS A 139 23.55 50.35 35.83
CA LYS A 139 23.48 49.81 37.20
C LYS A 139 24.50 50.48 38.12
N ARG A 140 25.74 50.67 37.65
CA ARG A 140 26.79 51.38 38.40
C ARG A 140 26.39 52.83 38.70
N ILE A 141 25.77 53.52 37.73
CA ILE A 141 25.25 54.88 37.91
C ILE A 141 24.13 54.88 38.95
N ARG A 142 23.17 53.94 38.88
CA ARG A 142 22.10 53.83 39.90
C ARG A 142 22.65 53.53 41.29
N GLU A 143 23.67 52.68 41.41
CA GLU A 143 24.37 52.42 42.69
C GLU A 143 25.08 53.67 43.21
N LEU A 144 25.74 54.43 42.33
CA LEU A 144 26.40 55.69 42.69
C LEU A 144 25.38 56.78 43.08
N GLU A 145 24.23 56.85 42.40
CA GLU A 145 23.12 57.74 42.75
C GLU A 145 22.48 57.34 44.09
N ALA A 146 22.32 56.04 44.36
CA ALA A 146 21.84 55.52 45.65
C ALA A 146 22.83 55.84 46.78
N ASN A 147 24.14 55.70 46.53
CA ASN A 147 25.19 56.05 47.47
C ASN A 147 25.27 57.57 47.70
N LEU A 148 25.04 58.39 46.68
CA LEU A 148 24.93 59.85 46.83
C LEU A 148 23.69 60.25 47.64
N ARG A 149 22.55 59.57 47.45
CA ARG A 149 21.35 59.77 48.27
C ARG A 149 21.59 59.38 49.73
N GLN A 150 22.28 58.26 49.99
CA GLN A 150 22.66 57.84 51.35
C GLN A 150 23.68 58.78 52.01
N LEU A 151 24.64 59.32 51.25
CA LEU A 151 25.61 60.31 51.77
C LEU A 151 24.98 61.70 51.98
N SER A 152 23.98 62.09 51.19
CA SER A 152 23.23 63.33 51.38
C SER A 152 22.33 63.32 52.62
N ALA A 153 21.95 62.14 53.12
CA ALA A 153 21.11 61.98 54.30
C ALA A 153 21.87 62.07 55.64
N ALA A 154 23.22 62.06 55.63
CA ALA A 154 24.04 62.00 56.84
C ALA A 154 24.76 63.32 57.21
N ALA A 155 24.53 64.42 56.50
CA ALA A 155 25.19 65.70 56.78
C ALA A 155 24.25 66.91 56.70
N ALA A 156 23.45 67.13 57.75
CA ALA A 156 23.25 68.47 58.35
C ALA A 156 22.16 68.45 59.44
N SER A 157 22.56 68.16 60.68
CA SER A 157 21.93 68.77 61.84
C SER A 157 22.38 70.24 61.95
N SER A 158 21.47 71.22 61.93
CA SER A 158 21.56 72.43 62.79
C SER A 158 20.33 73.35 62.66
N ARG A 159 19.45 73.23 63.66
CA ARG A 159 18.84 74.31 64.49
C ARG A 159 17.83 75.34 63.92
N ARG A 160 16.72 75.38 64.69
CA ARG A 160 15.79 76.49 65.09
C ARG A 160 14.48 76.68 64.31
N ALA A 161 13.42 76.01 64.83
CA ALA A 161 12.20 76.56 65.49
C ALA A 161 11.45 77.77 64.88
N PRO A 162 10.16 78.00 65.24
CA PRO A 162 9.03 77.08 65.53
C PRO A 162 7.72 77.52 64.82
N LEU A 163 6.68 76.66 64.74
CA LEU A 163 5.25 76.94 65.03
C LEU A 163 4.29 75.94 64.35
N ARG A 164 3.52 75.26 65.21
CA ARG A 164 2.11 74.79 65.07
C ARG A 164 1.73 73.70 64.04
N THR A 165 1.31 72.58 64.65
CA THR A 165 0.44 71.44 64.25
C THR A 165 -0.89 71.80 63.55
N PRO A 166 -1.71 70.84 63.05
CA PRO A 166 -1.58 69.36 62.97
C PRO A 166 -2.02 68.72 61.61
N SER A 167 -1.98 67.37 61.55
CA SER A 167 -2.72 66.42 60.68
C SER A 167 -2.41 66.34 59.18
N ASP A 168 -1.68 65.29 58.77
CA ASP A 168 -2.00 64.42 57.61
C ASP A 168 -0.85 63.40 57.38
N GLN A 169 -0.84 62.33 58.17
CA GLN A 169 0.12 61.21 58.05
C GLN A 169 -0.53 59.92 57.53
N PHE A 170 -1.45 60.03 56.56
CA PHE A 170 -2.01 58.87 55.85
C PHE A 170 -1.90 58.94 54.32
N ASN A 171 -1.32 60.01 53.75
CA ASN A 171 -1.28 60.22 52.29
C ASN A 171 0.04 59.87 51.61
N GLY A 172 1.15 59.61 52.33
CA GLY A 172 2.44 59.28 51.68
C GLY A 172 2.48 57.86 51.07
N LEU A 173 1.91 56.86 51.76
CA LEU A 173 1.82 55.50 51.22
C LEU A 173 0.75 55.40 50.13
N ARG A 174 -0.36 56.13 50.26
CA ARG A 174 -1.41 56.14 49.24
C ARG A 174 -1.01 56.92 47.98
N VAL A 175 -0.23 57.99 48.10
CA VAL A 175 0.29 58.70 46.92
C VAL A 175 1.32 57.85 46.19
N ASN A 176 2.26 57.19 46.88
CA ASN A 176 3.20 56.29 46.21
C ASN A 176 2.52 55.04 45.63
N GLN A 177 1.48 54.51 46.30
CA GLN A 177 0.67 53.43 45.75
C GLN A 177 -0.09 53.91 44.50
N LEU A 178 -0.70 55.09 44.54
CA LEU A 178 -1.39 55.68 43.38
C LEU A 178 -0.43 56.07 42.25
N GLU A 179 0.80 56.46 42.53
CA GLU A 179 1.84 56.72 41.53
C GLU A 179 2.29 55.41 40.87
N LYS A 180 2.47 54.33 41.66
CA LYS A 180 2.77 53.01 41.13
C LYS A 180 1.61 52.44 40.32
N ASP A 181 0.38 52.52 40.83
CA ASP A 181 -0.82 52.12 40.11
C ASP A 181 -1.01 52.97 38.84
N HIS A 182 -0.59 54.24 38.84
CA HIS A 182 -0.62 55.10 37.65
C HIS A 182 0.47 54.72 36.63
N GLU A 183 1.67 54.34 37.07
CA GLU A 183 2.72 53.79 36.20
C GLU A 183 2.31 52.43 35.61
N GLU A 184 1.77 51.53 36.42
CA GLU A 184 1.25 50.23 35.99
C GLU A 184 0.09 50.42 34.98
N LEU A 185 -0.84 51.36 35.23
CA LEU A 185 -1.89 51.70 34.27
C LEU A 185 -1.36 52.39 33.01
N GLN A 186 -0.27 53.16 33.08
CA GLN A 186 0.36 53.74 31.89
C GLN A 186 1.12 52.70 31.06
N GLU A 187 1.73 51.72 31.71
CA GLU A 187 2.36 50.58 31.03
C GLU A 187 1.31 49.68 30.38
N GLU A 188 0.22 49.34 31.10
CA GLU A 188 -0.93 48.64 30.53
C GLU A 188 -1.56 49.43 29.38
N LEU A 189 -1.69 50.76 29.48
CA LEU A 189 -2.19 51.59 28.40
C LEU A 189 -1.27 51.55 27.17
N LYS A 190 0.06 51.64 27.36
CA LYS A 190 1.03 51.53 26.26
C LYS A 190 1.04 50.15 25.64
N GLU A 191 0.84 49.10 26.43
CA GLU A 191 0.73 47.73 25.95
C GLU A 191 -0.56 47.54 25.15
N LYS A 192 -1.69 48.08 25.65
CA LYS A 192 -2.96 48.14 24.91
C LYS A 192 -2.88 48.98 23.64
N ASP A 193 -2.12 50.08 23.63
CA ASP A 193 -1.89 50.89 22.43
C ASP A 193 -1.04 50.15 21.40
N LYS A 194 -0.04 49.36 21.83
CA LYS A 194 0.73 48.47 20.94
C LYS A 194 -0.12 47.32 20.41
N GLU A 195 -0.96 46.72 21.24
CA GLU A 195 -1.92 45.72 20.82
C GLU A 195 -2.89 46.32 19.79
N LEU A 196 -3.43 47.51 20.06
CA LEU A 196 -4.31 48.23 19.12
C LEU A 196 -3.61 48.57 17.82
N SER A 197 -2.36 49.04 17.84
CA SER A 197 -1.61 49.30 16.60
C SER A 197 -1.34 48.02 15.83
N SER A 198 -1.00 46.91 16.50
CA SER A 198 -0.81 45.61 15.85
C SER A 198 -2.11 45.05 15.28
N LEU A 199 -3.24 45.24 15.96
CA LEU A 199 -4.56 44.86 15.47
C LEU A 199 -4.99 45.75 14.30
N GLN A 200 -4.64 47.03 14.32
CA GLN A 200 -4.89 47.95 13.22
C GLN A 200 -4.06 47.62 11.98
N GLU A 201 -2.79 47.23 12.14
CA GLU A 201 -1.93 46.72 11.06
C GLU A 201 -2.47 45.39 10.50
N LYS A 202 -2.87 44.45 11.37
CA LYS A 202 -3.52 43.20 10.94
C LYS A 202 -4.84 43.45 10.21
N LEU A 203 -5.64 44.41 10.67
CA LEU A 203 -6.87 44.81 10.01
C LEU A 203 -6.60 45.43 8.63
N SER A 204 -5.61 46.31 8.50
CA SER A 204 -5.23 46.86 7.19
C SER A 204 -4.71 45.78 6.25
N HIS A 205 -3.91 44.83 6.77
CA HIS A 205 -3.41 43.72 5.96
C HIS A 205 -4.55 42.81 5.49
N ALA A 206 -5.49 42.47 6.37
CA ALA A 206 -6.68 41.70 6.00
C ALA A 206 -7.59 42.47 5.01
N GLN A 207 -7.66 43.80 5.10
CA GLN A 207 -8.38 44.64 4.13
C GLN A 207 -7.70 44.63 2.75
N ASP A 208 -6.37 44.70 2.70
CA ASP A 208 -5.61 44.63 1.45
C ASP A 208 -5.70 43.24 0.80
N GLU A 209 -5.65 42.16 1.59
CA GLU A 209 -5.88 40.79 1.12
C GLU A 209 -7.29 40.61 0.58
N LEU A 210 -8.32 41.14 1.27
CA LEU A 210 -9.70 41.10 0.80
C LEU A 210 -9.84 41.82 -0.56
N LEU A 211 -9.26 43.02 -0.70
CA LEU A 211 -9.26 43.76 -1.96
C LEU A 211 -8.52 43.01 -3.07
N ARG A 212 -7.42 42.33 -2.75
CA ARG A 212 -6.68 41.50 -3.70
C ARG A 212 -7.53 40.31 -4.17
N VAL A 213 -8.16 39.59 -3.25
CA VAL A 213 -9.03 38.45 -3.55
C VAL A 213 -10.26 38.89 -4.36
N ASP A 214 -10.86 40.04 -4.03
CA ASP A 214 -11.98 40.60 -4.80
C ASP A 214 -11.56 41.02 -6.22
N ASN A 215 -10.37 41.57 -6.39
CA ASN A 215 -9.82 41.89 -7.72
C ASN A 215 -9.52 40.62 -8.52
N GLU A 216 -8.92 39.60 -7.92
CA GLU A 216 -8.67 38.30 -8.56
C GLU A 216 -9.99 37.61 -8.95
N ARG A 217 -10.98 37.64 -8.07
CA ARG A 217 -12.33 37.14 -8.34
C ARG A 217 -12.98 37.89 -9.50
N THR A 218 -12.94 39.23 -9.50
CA THR A 218 -13.51 40.05 -10.56
C THR A 218 -12.81 39.79 -11.90
N ALA A 219 -11.49 39.59 -11.90
CA ALA A 219 -10.72 39.24 -13.08
C ALA A 219 -11.09 37.85 -13.62
N LYS A 220 -11.28 36.85 -12.74
CA LYS A 220 -11.75 35.52 -13.12
C LYS A 220 -13.18 35.56 -13.68
N GLU A 221 -14.09 36.28 -13.03
CA GLU A 221 -15.47 36.47 -13.52
C GLU A 221 -15.52 37.21 -14.87
N ALA A 222 -14.58 38.12 -15.14
CA ALA A 222 -14.47 38.79 -16.43
C ALA A 222 -13.96 37.85 -17.53
N ARG A 223 -12.95 37.02 -17.23
CA ARG A 223 -12.43 36.02 -18.18
C ARG A 223 -13.48 34.99 -18.55
N THR A 224 -14.16 34.40 -17.56
CA THR A 224 -15.21 33.42 -17.83
C THR A 224 -16.40 34.02 -18.58
N LYS A 225 -16.72 35.30 -18.36
CA LYS A 225 -17.71 36.01 -19.20
C LYS A 225 -17.25 36.18 -20.65
N SER A 226 -15.99 36.53 -20.87
CA SER A 226 -15.41 36.64 -22.23
C SER A 226 -15.45 35.29 -22.95
N GLU A 227 -15.02 34.22 -22.28
CA GLU A 227 -15.05 32.85 -22.82
C GLU A 227 -16.49 32.40 -23.14
N LEU A 228 -17.47 32.73 -22.29
CA LEU A 228 -18.89 32.46 -22.55
C LEU A 228 -19.44 33.28 -23.72
N GLU A 229 -18.98 34.52 -23.92
CA GLU A 229 -19.36 35.35 -25.07
C GLU A 229 -18.75 34.81 -26.37
N GLU A 230 -17.48 34.39 -26.34
CA GLU A 230 -16.79 33.76 -27.48
C GLU A 230 -17.45 32.42 -27.88
N MET A 231 -17.76 31.56 -26.90
CA MET A 231 -18.48 30.31 -27.16
C MET A 231 -19.89 30.56 -27.71
N ARG A 232 -20.58 31.61 -27.25
CA ARG A 232 -21.88 32.00 -27.81
C ARG A 232 -21.76 32.51 -29.24
N SER A 233 -20.73 33.29 -29.57
CA SER A 233 -20.51 33.71 -30.96
C SER A 233 -20.16 32.54 -31.87
N LEU A 234 -19.32 31.60 -31.41
CA LEU A 234 -18.99 30.39 -32.18
C LEU A 234 -20.22 29.51 -32.41
N LEU A 235 -21.07 29.34 -31.39
CA LEU A 235 -22.33 28.62 -31.56
C LEU A 235 -23.25 29.33 -32.55
N GLN A 236 -23.34 30.66 -32.49
CA GLN A 236 -24.14 31.42 -33.44
C GLN A 236 -23.60 31.28 -34.87
N GLU A 237 -22.28 31.37 -35.08
CA GLU A 237 -21.65 31.17 -36.39
C GLU A 237 -21.91 29.74 -36.91
N LYS A 238 -21.86 28.73 -36.03
CA LYS A 238 -22.18 27.35 -36.39
C LYS A 238 -23.65 27.15 -36.71
N ASP A 239 -24.56 27.80 -36.00
CA ASP A 239 -25.99 27.79 -36.30
C ASP A 239 -26.29 28.48 -37.64
N GLU A 240 -25.63 29.62 -37.93
CA GLU A 240 -25.72 30.30 -39.22
C GLU A 240 -25.14 29.46 -40.37
N GLU A 241 -24.05 28.73 -40.12
CA GLU A 241 -23.45 27.77 -41.05
C GLU A 241 -24.37 26.55 -41.29
N LEU A 242 -25.01 26.03 -40.24
CA LEU A 242 -26.01 24.96 -40.34
C LEU A 242 -27.27 25.43 -41.08
N GLU A 243 -27.73 26.67 -40.86
CA GLU A 243 -28.81 27.28 -41.64
C GLU A 243 -28.40 27.47 -43.10
N PHE A 244 -27.16 27.88 -43.37
CA PHE A 244 -26.62 27.98 -44.73
C PHE A 244 -26.64 26.61 -45.42
N TYR A 245 -26.15 25.55 -44.77
CA TYR A 245 -26.19 24.19 -45.34
C TYR A 245 -27.61 23.64 -45.48
N ARG A 246 -28.52 23.92 -44.54
CA ARG A 246 -29.95 23.54 -44.67
C ARG A 246 -30.61 24.25 -45.85
N ASN A 247 -30.29 25.52 -46.09
CA ASN A 247 -30.82 26.28 -47.22
C ASN A 247 -30.16 25.90 -48.56
N GLN A 248 -28.91 25.42 -48.53
CA GLN A 248 -28.21 24.88 -49.71
C GLN A 248 -28.65 23.44 -50.03
N ALA A 249 -29.17 22.70 -49.04
CA ALA A 249 -29.85 21.41 -49.17
C ALA A 249 -31.33 21.53 -49.57
N ASN A 250 -31.66 22.47 -50.47
CA ASN A 250 -32.94 22.38 -51.18
C ASN A 250 -32.92 21.10 -52.03
N GLY A 251 -33.86 20.20 -51.76
CA GLY A 251 -33.93 18.81 -52.21
C GLY A 251 -33.94 18.53 -53.72
N GLU A 252 -33.68 19.50 -54.59
CA GLU A 252 -33.57 19.29 -56.04
C GLU A 252 -32.34 18.43 -56.40
N ARG A 253 -31.24 18.56 -55.65
CA ARG A 253 -30.05 17.71 -55.82
C ARG A 253 -30.27 16.29 -55.32
N GLU A 254 -31.00 16.14 -54.22
CA GLU A 254 -31.33 14.83 -53.66
C GLU A 254 -32.36 14.11 -54.53
N GLU A 255 -33.36 14.81 -55.06
CA GLU A 255 -34.36 14.26 -55.98
C GLU A 255 -33.74 13.86 -57.33
N THR A 256 -32.78 14.63 -57.85
CA THR A 256 -32.02 14.22 -59.06
C THR A 256 -31.06 13.08 -58.80
N LEU A 257 -30.47 12.99 -57.60
CA LEU A 257 -29.66 11.81 -57.22
C LEU A 257 -30.53 10.57 -57.04
N LEU A 258 -31.72 10.69 -56.44
CA LEU A 258 -32.68 9.59 -56.30
C LEU A 258 -33.19 9.10 -57.65
N GLN A 259 -33.53 10.00 -58.59
CA GLN A 259 -33.90 9.61 -59.96
C GLN A 259 -32.75 8.90 -60.67
N ARG A 260 -31.51 9.36 -60.49
CA ARG A 260 -30.33 8.71 -61.09
C ARG A 260 -30.06 7.35 -60.47
N ILE A 261 -30.25 7.20 -59.16
CA ILE A 261 -30.16 5.93 -58.44
C ILE A 261 -31.26 4.96 -58.91
N GLU A 262 -32.48 5.44 -59.18
CA GLU A 262 -33.56 4.61 -59.72
C GLU A 262 -33.26 4.16 -61.16
N GLU A 263 -32.75 5.05 -62.01
CA GLU A 263 -32.32 4.73 -63.39
C GLU A 263 -31.15 3.74 -63.41
N ASP A 264 -30.16 3.95 -62.55
CA ASP A 264 -29.02 3.06 -62.44
C ASP A 264 -29.41 1.74 -61.77
N GLY A 265 -30.37 1.74 -60.83
CA GLY A 265 -31.00 0.53 -60.29
C GLY A 265 -31.71 -0.29 -61.36
N ALA A 266 -32.42 0.36 -62.29
CA ALA A 266 -33.03 -0.31 -63.43
C ALA A 266 -32.00 -0.88 -64.42
N LYS A 267 -30.89 -0.16 -64.68
CA LYS A 267 -29.78 -0.66 -65.50
C LYS A 267 -29.08 -1.84 -64.83
N ILE A 268 -28.82 -1.77 -63.53
CA ILE A 268 -28.21 -2.85 -62.75
C ILE A 268 -29.11 -4.08 -62.80
N ALA A 269 -30.43 -3.94 -62.62
CA ALA A 269 -31.36 -5.06 -62.73
C ALA A 269 -31.36 -5.71 -64.14
N ALA A 270 -31.21 -4.91 -65.20
CA ALA A 270 -31.07 -5.41 -66.56
C ALA A 270 -29.73 -6.13 -66.78
N TYR A 271 -28.62 -5.58 -66.27
CA TYR A 271 -27.31 -6.23 -66.32
C TYR A 271 -27.25 -7.51 -65.47
N GLU A 272 -27.92 -7.55 -64.32
CA GLU A 272 -28.07 -8.76 -63.51
C GLU A 272 -28.88 -9.83 -64.23
N ALA A 273 -29.92 -9.46 -64.97
CA ALA A 273 -30.70 -10.40 -65.78
C ALA A 273 -29.86 -10.97 -66.93
N MET A 274 -29.03 -10.14 -67.58
CA MET A 274 -28.09 -10.57 -68.62
C MET A 274 -26.96 -11.43 -68.05
N LEU A 275 -26.44 -11.11 -66.87
CA LEU A 275 -25.42 -11.90 -66.17
C LEU A 275 -25.97 -13.24 -65.69
N LYS A 276 -27.22 -13.30 -65.18
CA LYS A 276 -27.87 -14.56 -64.78
C LYS A 276 -28.09 -15.53 -65.95
N GLN A 277 -28.16 -15.04 -67.19
CA GLN A 277 -28.30 -15.87 -68.41
C GLN A 277 -26.96 -16.27 -69.05
N SER A 278 -25.85 -15.65 -68.63
CA SER A 278 -24.51 -15.99 -69.13
C SER A 278 -23.92 -17.14 -68.32
N ASP A 279 -23.60 -18.27 -68.96
CA ASP A 279 -22.95 -19.43 -68.32
C ASP A 279 -21.59 -19.08 -67.67
N ASN A 280 -20.99 -17.94 -68.03
CA ASN A 280 -19.79 -17.39 -67.40
C ASN A 280 -20.04 -16.83 -65.98
N ALA A 281 -21.29 -16.57 -65.59
CA ALA A 281 -21.60 -16.06 -64.25
C ALA A 281 -21.40 -17.10 -63.13
N LYS A 282 -21.42 -18.40 -63.45
CA LYS A 282 -21.02 -19.44 -62.49
C LYS A 282 -19.51 -19.42 -62.26
N GLY A 283 -18.72 -19.29 -63.32
CA GLY A 283 -17.27 -19.14 -63.22
C GLY A 283 -16.84 -17.86 -62.51
N LEU A 284 -17.56 -16.76 -62.74
CA LEU A 284 -17.34 -15.51 -62.00
C LEU A 284 -17.78 -15.62 -60.53
N LYS A 285 -18.87 -16.33 -60.21
CA LYS A 285 -19.27 -16.60 -58.81
C LYS A 285 -18.27 -17.49 -58.08
N GLU A 286 -17.69 -18.48 -58.75
CA GLU A 286 -16.64 -19.31 -58.15
C GLU A 286 -15.34 -18.51 -57.95
N ARG A 287 -14.97 -17.65 -58.91
CA ARG A 287 -13.84 -16.72 -58.75
C ARG A 287 -14.10 -15.67 -57.68
N LEU A 288 -15.31 -15.13 -57.58
CA LEU A 288 -15.73 -14.19 -56.54
C LEU A 288 -15.69 -14.89 -55.18
N LYS A 289 -16.24 -16.11 -55.06
CA LYS A 289 -16.19 -16.88 -53.82
C LYS A 289 -14.75 -17.25 -53.42
N SER A 290 -13.89 -17.53 -54.38
CA SER A 290 -12.46 -17.75 -54.13
C SER A 290 -11.75 -16.46 -53.71
N ALA A 291 -12.09 -15.32 -54.33
CA ALA A 291 -11.57 -14.01 -53.95
C ALA A 291 -12.07 -13.58 -52.57
N GLU A 292 -13.35 -13.78 -52.24
CA GLU A 292 -13.92 -13.57 -50.91
C GLU A 292 -13.28 -14.48 -49.86
N GLN A 293 -12.98 -15.73 -50.20
CA GLN A 293 -12.25 -16.64 -49.30
C GLN A 293 -10.81 -16.19 -49.10
N ARG A 294 -10.13 -15.70 -50.14
CA ARG A 294 -8.78 -15.11 -50.02
C ARG A 294 -8.80 -13.82 -49.23
N LEU A 295 -9.79 -12.96 -49.45
CA LEU A 295 -9.98 -11.73 -48.70
C LEU A 295 -10.24 -12.04 -47.23
N LYS A 296 -11.10 -13.02 -46.91
CA LYS A 296 -11.33 -13.47 -45.53
C LYS A 296 -10.08 -14.05 -44.88
N ALA A 297 -9.29 -14.81 -45.64
CA ALA A 297 -8.02 -15.34 -45.15
C ALA A 297 -7.02 -14.21 -44.89
N GLU A 298 -6.96 -13.19 -45.75
CA GLU A 298 -6.11 -12.03 -45.51
C GLU A 298 -6.62 -11.10 -44.41
N THR A 299 -7.94 -10.94 -44.21
CA THR A 299 -8.45 -10.19 -43.06
C THR A 299 -8.13 -10.89 -41.75
N VAL A 300 -8.16 -12.23 -41.72
CA VAL A 300 -7.74 -13.00 -40.54
C VAL A 300 -6.23 -12.83 -40.32
N LYS A 301 -5.41 -12.96 -41.37
CA LYS A 301 -3.96 -12.70 -41.25
C LYS A 301 -3.63 -11.28 -40.83
N VAL A 302 -4.36 -10.27 -41.33
CA VAL A 302 -4.17 -8.88 -40.92
C VAL A 302 -4.56 -8.70 -39.46
N ALA A 303 -5.66 -9.29 -39.00
CA ALA A 303 -6.03 -9.28 -37.57
C ALA A 303 -4.99 -10.00 -36.69
N ASP A 304 -4.45 -11.13 -37.16
CA ASP A 304 -3.37 -11.86 -36.48
C ASP A 304 -2.06 -11.03 -36.44
N LEU A 305 -1.72 -10.33 -37.53
CA LEU A 305 -0.59 -9.42 -37.57
C LEU A 305 -0.80 -8.17 -36.71
N GLU A 306 -2.01 -7.63 -36.65
CA GLU A 306 -2.38 -6.50 -35.80
C GLU A 306 -2.31 -6.89 -34.32
N SER A 307 -2.85 -8.04 -33.93
CA SER A 307 -2.73 -8.57 -32.57
C SER A 307 -1.26 -8.82 -32.19
N ARG A 308 -0.45 -9.35 -33.11
CA ARG A 308 1.00 -9.48 -32.91
C ARG A 308 1.68 -8.12 -32.76
N ASN A 309 1.29 -7.13 -33.55
CA ASN A 309 1.84 -5.78 -33.46
C ASN A 309 1.48 -5.11 -32.13
N ILE A 310 0.26 -5.33 -31.62
CA ILE A 310 -0.15 -4.87 -30.28
C ILE A 310 0.71 -5.51 -29.20
N VAL A 311 0.99 -6.82 -29.28
CA VAL A 311 1.88 -7.51 -28.34
C VAL A 311 3.30 -6.97 -28.43
N LEU A 312 3.86 -6.78 -29.63
CA LEU A 312 5.20 -6.22 -29.82
C LEU A 312 5.29 -4.77 -29.32
N VAL A 313 4.24 -3.96 -29.47
CA VAL A 313 4.18 -2.60 -28.93
C VAL A 313 4.17 -2.64 -27.39
N ARG A 314 3.38 -3.53 -26.78
CA ARG A 314 3.40 -3.73 -25.33
C ARG A 314 4.75 -4.21 -24.81
N GLU A 315 5.35 -5.22 -25.44
CA GLU A 315 6.69 -5.68 -25.10
C GLU A 315 7.74 -4.56 -25.24
N ARG A 316 7.57 -3.66 -26.24
CA ARG A 316 8.42 -2.48 -26.39
C ARG A 316 8.18 -1.47 -25.26
N GLU A 317 6.93 -1.24 -24.86
CA GLU A 317 6.57 -0.35 -23.75
C GLU A 317 7.09 -0.89 -22.42
N ASP A 318 6.93 -2.18 -22.16
CA ASP A 318 7.44 -2.87 -20.97
C ASP A 318 8.98 -2.79 -20.93
N ALA A 319 9.66 -3.08 -22.05
CA ALA A 319 11.12 -2.96 -22.13
C ALA A 319 11.61 -1.51 -21.99
N LEU A 320 10.82 -0.51 -22.40
CA LEU A 320 11.13 0.90 -22.18
C LEU A 320 10.91 1.29 -20.72
N SER A 321 9.86 0.78 -20.06
CA SER A 321 9.61 0.97 -18.63
C SER A 321 10.74 0.36 -17.80
N GLU A 322 11.14 -0.88 -18.09
CA GLU A 322 12.29 -1.53 -17.43
C GLU A 322 13.58 -0.73 -17.64
N LEU A 323 13.78 -0.15 -18.83
CA LEU A 323 14.94 0.70 -19.11
C LEU A 323 14.89 2.01 -18.33
N GLU A 324 13.71 2.61 -18.16
CA GLU A 324 13.50 3.76 -17.29
C GLU A 324 13.76 3.42 -15.83
N ASP A 325 13.26 2.28 -15.34
CA ASP A 325 13.52 1.79 -13.98
C ASP A 325 15.01 1.59 -13.74
N VAL A 326 15.72 0.92 -14.67
CA VAL A 326 17.18 0.76 -14.59
C VAL A 326 17.90 2.11 -14.61
N ARG A 327 17.44 3.08 -15.41
CA ARG A 327 18.01 4.45 -15.39
C ARG A 327 17.77 5.14 -14.05
N THR A 328 16.60 5.00 -13.45
CA THR A 328 16.33 5.58 -12.11
C THR A 328 17.19 4.92 -11.05
N GLN A 329 17.36 3.60 -11.08
CA GLN A 329 18.26 2.87 -10.19
C GLN A 329 19.72 3.28 -10.39
N MET A 330 20.15 3.46 -11.65
CA MET A 330 21.49 3.94 -11.98
C MET A 330 21.73 5.34 -11.41
N HIS A 331 20.75 6.25 -11.52
CA HIS A 331 20.83 7.58 -10.91
C HIS A 331 20.87 7.51 -9.38
N VAL A 332 20.07 6.64 -8.74
CA VAL A 332 20.12 6.44 -7.28
C VAL A 332 21.49 5.90 -6.83
N LEU A 333 22.09 5.00 -7.61
CA LEU A 333 23.43 4.48 -7.33
C LEU A 333 24.52 5.53 -7.59
N GLU A 334 24.39 6.34 -8.64
CA GLU A 334 25.27 7.49 -8.89
C GLU A 334 25.21 8.51 -7.75
N ASP A 335 24.02 8.85 -7.26
CA ASP A 335 23.81 9.74 -6.12
C ASP A 335 24.43 9.16 -4.84
N ARG A 336 24.28 7.84 -4.58
CA ARG A 336 24.93 7.16 -3.44
C ARG A 336 26.45 7.10 -3.57
N ILE A 337 26.97 6.87 -4.77
CA ILE A 337 28.42 6.90 -5.02
C ILE A 337 28.93 8.31 -4.77
N GLN A 338 28.24 9.33 -5.25
CA GLN A 338 28.60 10.72 -5.02
C GLN A 338 28.57 11.06 -3.52
N GLU A 339 27.53 10.65 -2.78
CA GLU A 339 27.45 10.82 -1.33
C GLU A 339 28.61 10.10 -0.61
N HIS A 340 28.97 8.89 -1.04
CA HIS A 340 30.12 8.17 -0.49
C HIS A 340 31.46 8.83 -0.84
N GLU A 341 31.61 9.39 -2.04
CA GLU A 341 32.79 10.17 -2.43
C GLU A 341 32.92 11.44 -1.58
N GLU A 342 31.82 12.17 -1.37
CA GLU A 342 31.76 13.35 -0.50
C GLU A 342 32.10 12.98 0.95
N ASN A 343 31.57 11.86 1.46
CA ASN A 343 31.90 11.34 2.79
C ASN A 343 33.37 10.90 2.92
N VAL A 344 33.92 10.26 1.89
CA VAL A 344 35.34 9.88 1.84
C VAL A 344 36.22 11.12 1.81
N ASP A 345 35.85 12.15 1.08
CA ASP A 345 36.59 13.40 1.03
C ASP A 345 36.47 14.18 2.34
N ALA A 346 35.31 14.19 3.00
CA ALA A 346 35.14 14.71 4.35
C ALA A 346 36.01 13.98 5.37
N MET A 347 36.06 12.64 5.30
CA MET A 347 36.93 11.80 6.14
C MET A 347 38.42 12.04 5.85
N LYS A 348 38.81 12.30 4.59
CA LYS A 348 40.18 12.70 4.23
C LYS A 348 40.51 14.08 4.80
N GLU A 349 39.61 15.05 4.70
CA GLU A 349 39.80 16.37 5.29
C GLU A 349 39.93 16.31 6.81
N GLU A 350 39.11 15.51 7.48
CA GLU A 350 39.19 15.30 8.92
C GLU A 350 40.51 14.60 9.30
N ARG A 351 40.94 13.61 8.52
CA ARG A 351 42.24 12.95 8.71
C ARG A 351 43.40 13.91 8.46
N SER A 352 43.29 14.82 7.50
CA SER A 352 44.27 15.90 7.26
C SER A 352 44.28 16.92 8.40
N ARG A 353 43.12 17.28 8.96
CA ARG A 353 43.02 18.15 10.14
C ARG A 353 43.64 17.49 11.38
N LEU A 354 43.36 16.21 11.61
CA LEU A 354 43.96 15.43 12.70
C LEU A 354 45.46 15.25 12.51
N ALA A 355 45.93 15.00 11.29
CA ALA A 355 47.35 14.90 10.97
C ALA A 355 48.08 16.24 11.19
N LEU A 356 47.46 17.37 10.85
CA LEU A 356 48.00 18.71 11.16
C LEU A 356 48.00 19.00 12.67
N ALA A 357 46.96 18.55 13.40
CA ALA A 357 46.89 18.70 14.86
C ALA A 357 47.96 17.86 15.59
N ILE A 358 48.25 16.66 15.08
CA ILE A 358 49.29 15.76 15.63
C ILE A 358 50.70 16.24 15.22
N SER A 359 50.87 16.78 14.01
CA SER A 359 52.16 17.33 13.53
C SER A 359 52.53 18.67 14.16
N GLY A 360 51.59 19.36 14.83
CA GLY A 360 51.83 20.68 15.43
C GLY A 360 52.48 20.65 16.82
N GLN A 361 52.69 19.48 17.43
CA GLN A 361 53.10 19.39 18.83
C GLN A 361 54.57 19.01 19.11
N ASP A 362 55.37 18.71 18.09
CA ASP A 362 56.81 18.44 18.25
C ASP A 362 57.65 19.52 17.54
N SER A 363 57.68 20.71 18.15
CA SER A 363 58.70 21.72 17.91
C SER A 363 59.67 21.71 19.08
N GLU A 364 60.84 21.09 18.87
CA GLU A 364 62.18 21.66 19.12
C GLU A 364 63.29 20.58 19.06
N LEU A 365 64.25 20.79 18.14
CA LEU A 365 65.65 20.30 18.10
C LEU A 365 65.94 18.93 17.41
N PRO A 366 67.17 18.69 16.91
CA PRO A 366 67.72 19.29 15.69
C PRO A 366 68.34 18.24 14.72
N ASP A 367 68.55 18.71 13.49
CA ASP A 367 69.30 18.18 12.34
C ASP A 367 70.22 16.95 12.50
N ASP A 368 70.24 16.20 11.40
CA ASP A 368 71.07 15.05 11.03
C ASP A 368 70.65 13.68 11.59
N VAL A 369 70.02 12.87 10.73
CA VAL A 369 70.59 11.60 10.20
C VAL A 369 69.53 10.83 9.39
N ASP A 370 69.91 10.54 8.15
CA ASP A 370 69.53 9.42 7.28
C ASP A 370 68.10 8.86 7.30
N THR A 371 67.41 9.21 6.23
CA THR A 371 66.40 8.42 5.53
C THR A 371 66.85 6.97 5.31
N LYS A 372 66.46 6.01 6.19
CA LYS A 372 66.15 4.59 5.84
C LYS A 372 65.75 3.60 6.95
N SER A 373 65.53 3.97 8.21
CA SER A 373 65.32 2.94 9.25
C SER A 373 64.31 3.28 10.35
N ILE A 374 63.03 3.48 10.02
CA ILE A 374 61.94 3.50 11.02
C ILE A 374 60.70 2.79 10.48
N VAL A 375 60.73 1.45 10.46
CA VAL A 375 59.50 0.60 10.50
C VAL A 375 59.59 -0.50 11.57
N ASN A 376 60.76 -0.77 12.17
CA ASN A 376 60.91 -1.91 13.10
C ASN A 376 61.30 -1.47 14.51
N GLY A 377 60.46 -0.66 15.17
CA GLY A 377 60.76 -0.11 16.51
C GLY A 377 59.78 -0.43 17.62
N VAL A 378 58.51 -0.74 17.33
CA VAL A 378 57.46 -0.87 18.37
C VAL A 378 56.91 -2.30 18.51
N ASP A 379 57.02 -3.18 17.51
CA ASP A 379 56.32 -4.48 17.59
C ASP A 379 57.09 -5.65 18.18
N VAL A 380 58.42 -5.64 18.30
CA VAL A 380 59.11 -6.86 18.80
C VAL A 380 58.87 -7.06 20.30
N THR A 381 58.75 -5.98 21.09
CA THR A 381 58.46 -6.09 22.53
C THR A 381 56.97 -6.29 22.81
N HIS A 382 56.09 -5.76 21.96
CA HIS A 382 54.64 -5.97 22.07
C HIS A 382 54.24 -7.37 21.62
N VAL A 383 54.83 -7.86 20.52
CA VAL A 383 54.68 -9.25 20.06
C VAL A 383 55.32 -10.24 21.05
N ALA A 384 56.47 -9.92 21.66
CA ALA A 384 57.03 -10.75 22.73
C ALA A 384 56.09 -10.84 23.95
N LYS A 385 55.46 -9.72 24.35
CA LYS A 385 54.46 -9.71 25.44
C LYS A 385 53.18 -10.46 25.08
N LEU A 386 52.71 -10.35 23.84
CA LEU A 386 51.55 -11.10 23.35
C LEU A 386 51.85 -12.61 23.28
N LEU A 387 53.04 -12.99 22.84
CA LEU A 387 53.47 -14.39 22.83
C LEU A 387 53.65 -14.95 24.24
N GLU A 388 54.16 -14.16 25.18
CA GLU A 388 54.26 -14.53 26.60
C GLU A 388 52.86 -14.64 27.25
N ALA A 389 51.94 -13.75 26.91
CA ALA A 389 50.54 -13.83 27.33
C ALA A 389 49.83 -15.06 26.74
N ILE A 390 50.08 -15.42 25.48
CA ILE A 390 49.55 -16.63 24.86
C ILE A 390 50.11 -17.89 25.53
N VAL A 391 51.41 -17.91 25.86
CA VAL A 391 52.02 -19.04 26.59
C VAL A 391 51.41 -19.16 28.00
N ARG A 392 51.20 -18.04 28.68
CA ARG A 392 50.52 -18.00 29.98
C ARG A 392 49.08 -18.49 29.89
N LEU A 393 48.28 -18.00 28.93
CA LEU A 393 46.90 -18.43 28.71
C LEU A 393 46.81 -19.91 28.32
N ARG A 394 47.78 -20.44 27.56
CA ARG A 394 47.88 -21.88 27.29
C ARG A 394 48.18 -22.68 28.55
N GLY A 395 49.07 -22.18 29.42
CA GLY A 395 49.33 -22.76 30.74
C GLY A 395 48.10 -22.77 31.63
N GLU A 396 47.40 -21.63 31.73
CA GLU A 396 46.17 -21.48 32.51
C GLU A 396 45.05 -22.37 31.97
N ARG A 397 44.88 -22.48 30.65
CA ARG A 397 43.93 -23.39 30.01
C ARG A 397 44.28 -24.86 30.29
N ASP A 398 45.55 -25.24 30.20
CA ASP A 398 45.98 -26.61 30.41
C ASP A 398 45.91 -27.00 31.90
N ASP A 399 46.10 -26.06 32.82
CA ASP A 399 45.87 -26.22 34.26
C ASP A 399 44.38 -26.31 34.60
N LEU A 400 43.54 -25.49 33.96
CA LEU A 400 42.08 -25.60 34.07
C LEU A 400 41.59 -26.95 33.54
N ARG A 401 42.13 -27.42 32.41
CA ARG A 401 41.81 -28.74 31.85
C ARG A 401 42.22 -29.87 32.79
N ARG A 402 43.38 -29.75 33.46
CA ARG A 402 43.82 -30.70 34.49
C ARG A 402 42.93 -30.64 35.74
N ARG A 403 42.51 -29.45 36.18
CA ARG A 403 41.57 -29.29 37.30
C ARG A 403 40.19 -29.84 36.99
N LEU A 404 39.70 -29.63 35.76
CA LEU A 404 38.45 -30.22 35.27
C LEU A 404 38.55 -31.75 35.22
N GLN A 405 39.64 -32.30 34.68
CA GLN A 405 39.86 -33.74 34.70
C GLN A 405 40.00 -34.30 36.13
N PHE A 406 40.58 -33.52 37.06
CA PHE A 406 40.65 -33.91 38.47
C PHE A 406 39.28 -33.89 39.13
N LEU A 407 38.47 -32.85 38.90
CA LEU A 407 37.08 -32.74 39.36
C LEU A 407 36.19 -33.81 38.75
N GLU A 408 36.34 -34.14 37.46
CA GLU A 408 35.64 -35.23 36.81
C GLU A 408 36.04 -36.58 37.40
N MET A 409 37.33 -36.81 37.68
CA MET A 409 37.78 -38.02 38.37
C MET A 409 37.29 -38.08 39.81
N GLU A 410 37.30 -36.97 40.54
CA GLU A 410 36.82 -36.87 41.91
C GLU A 410 35.30 -37.09 41.98
N HIS A 411 34.54 -36.47 41.07
CA HIS A 411 33.11 -36.70 40.89
C HIS A 411 32.82 -38.15 40.54
N LYS A 412 33.64 -38.77 39.70
CA LYS A 412 33.52 -40.20 39.35
C LYS A 412 33.84 -41.11 40.54
N PHE A 413 34.82 -40.76 41.38
CA PHE A 413 35.11 -41.47 42.62
C PHE A 413 34.03 -41.27 43.68
N THR A 414 33.45 -40.08 43.81
CA THR A 414 32.34 -39.83 44.75
C THR A 414 31.07 -40.52 44.31
N VAL A 415 30.77 -40.52 43.00
CA VAL A 415 29.64 -41.27 42.44
C VAL A 415 29.86 -42.77 42.58
N GLU A 416 31.03 -43.32 42.24
CA GLU A 416 31.33 -44.74 42.46
C GLU A 416 31.36 -45.14 43.95
N ALA A 417 31.74 -44.24 44.87
CA ALA A 417 31.72 -44.48 46.31
C ALA A 417 30.29 -44.41 46.91
N LEU A 418 29.42 -43.57 46.34
CA LEU A 418 28.01 -43.50 46.70
C LEU A 418 27.22 -44.67 46.08
N GLU A 419 27.51 -45.05 44.84
CA GLU A 419 26.92 -46.21 44.16
C GLU A 419 27.37 -47.55 44.78
N LYS A 420 28.61 -47.66 45.27
CA LYS A 420 29.05 -48.82 46.08
C LYS A 420 28.47 -48.86 47.50
N ARG A 421 27.91 -47.75 48.01
CA ARG A 421 27.25 -47.71 49.32
C ARG A 421 25.74 -47.95 49.29
N LEU A 422 25.15 -48.07 48.10
CA LEU A 422 23.70 -48.21 47.93
C LEU A 422 23.12 -49.65 47.83
N PRO A 423 23.90 -50.76 47.76
CA PRO A 423 23.31 -52.10 47.88
C PRO A 423 23.52 -52.82 49.24
N ASP A 424 24.37 -52.33 50.14
CA ASP A 424 24.65 -52.99 51.43
C ASP A 424 24.25 -52.11 52.63
N THR A 425 22.94 -51.96 52.87
CA THR A 425 22.36 -51.75 54.23
C THR A 425 20.83 -51.86 54.17
N SER A 426 20.36 -53.03 53.77
CA SER A 426 19.16 -53.60 54.41
C SER A 426 19.65 -54.33 55.67
N VAL A 427 19.00 -54.11 56.82
CA VAL A 427 18.88 -54.99 58.00
C VAL A 427 18.41 -54.16 59.21
N THR A 428 17.09 -54.23 59.44
CA THR A 428 16.45 -54.62 60.71
C THR A 428 17.19 -54.51 62.06
N VAL A 429 16.53 -53.80 63.00
CA VAL A 429 16.12 -54.26 64.36
C VAL A 429 16.93 -53.85 65.63
N ASP A 430 16.14 -53.46 66.64
CA ASP A 430 16.26 -53.57 68.12
C ASP A 430 16.97 -52.57 69.06
N LEU A 431 16.13 -52.05 69.97
CA LEU A 431 16.20 -52.03 71.44
C LEU A 431 17.55 -52.18 72.18
N SER A 432 17.68 -51.27 73.16
CA SER A 432 18.20 -51.45 74.54
C SER A 432 19.65 -51.09 74.90
N ASN A 433 19.75 -50.44 76.07
CA ASN A 433 20.85 -50.43 77.06
C ASN A 433 22.16 -49.67 76.78
N SER A 434 22.40 -48.62 77.59
CA SER A 434 23.38 -48.61 78.71
C SER A 434 24.01 -47.21 78.87
N ARG A 435 23.76 -46.42 79.92
CA ARG A 435 24.20 -46.46 81.33
C ARG A 435 25.67 -46.01 81.60
N VAL A 436 25.77 -45.04 82.52
CA VAL A 436 26.82 -44.76 83.55
C VAL A 436 28.10 -44.01 83.16
N THR A 437 28.28 -42.82 83.77
CA THR A 437 29.36 -42.56 84.74
C THR A 437 29.06 -41.37 85.69
N GLN A 438 29.03 -41.72 86.98
CA GLN A 438 29.12 -40.91 88.21
C GLN A 438 30.58 -40.41 88.44
N PRO A 439 30.95 -39.53 89.42
CA PRO A 439 30.75 -39.78 90.86
C PRO A 439 30.71 -38.59 91.88
N ASN A 440 30.20 -38.91 93.09
CA ASN A 440 30.58 -38.56 94.50
C ASN A 440 30.88 -37.09 94.92
N VAL A 441 30.59 -36.60 96.14
CA VAL A 441 30.89 -37.14 97.49
C VAL A 441 29.97 -36.51 98.58
N ASP A 442 29.46 -37.36 99.48
CA ASP A 442 29.31 -37.32 100.97
C ASP A 442 29.76 -36.05 101.75
N GLU A 443 29.36 -35.69 102.98
CA GLU A 443 28.65 -36.31 104.11
C GLU A 443 28.46 -35.21 105.21
N MET A 444 27.75 -35.57 106.30
CA MET A 444 27.77 -35.03 107.68
C MET A 444 26.66 -34.08 108.20
N GLN A 445 25.79 -34.71 109.03
CA GLN A 445 25.48 -34.41 110.45
C GLN A 445 24.86 -33.05 110.83
N SER A 446 23.95 -32.90 111.79
CA SER A 446 23.11 -33.78 112.61
C SER A 446 22.13 -32.88 113.39
N GLN A 447 20.95 -33.40 113.69
CA GLN A 447 20.10 -33.09 114.86
C GLN A 447 19.57 -31.66 115.09
N GLY A 448 18.24 -31.57 115.31
CA GLY A 448 17.67 -30.52 116.15
C GLY A 448 16.27 -30.10 115.74
N GLY A 449 15.27 -30.93 116.02
CA GLY A 449 13.87 -30.66 115.66
C GLY A 449 13.28 -29.40 116.31
N LYS A 450 12.45 -28.71 115.53
CA LYS A 450 11.21 -27.96 115.87
C LYS A 450 10.99 -26.70 114.99
N VAL A 451 11.31 -26.77 113.70
CA VAL A 451 10.82 -25.82 112.66
C VAL A 451 10.34 -26.57 111.39
N GLN A 452 9.85 -27.82 111.55
CA GLN A 452 9.56 -28.74 110.43
C GLN A 452 8.12 -28.68 109.88
N ARG A 453 7.33 -27.62 110.16
CA ARG A 453 5.97 -27.46 109.59
C ARG A 453 5.72 -26.17 108.81
N LEU A 454 6.64 -25.19 108.88
CA LEU A 454 6.61 -24.00 108.02
C LEU A 454 7.71 -24.02 106.94
N ALA A 455 8.77 -24.83 107.12
CA ALA A 455 9.81 -25.00 106.11
C ALA A 455 9.41 -25.98 104.98
N ASN A 456 8.49 -26.92 105.20
CA ASN A 456 8.08 -27.88 104.14
C ASN A 456 7.12 -27.26 103.11
N THR A 457 6.36 -26.22 103.46
CA THR A 457 5.55 -25.45 102.51
C THR A 457 6.39 -24.41 101.78
N ALA A 458 7.34 -23.76 102.46
CA ALA A 458 8.30 -22.85 101.81
C ALA A 458 9.31 -23.58 100.91
N ALA A 459 9.76 -24.79 101.28
CA ALA A 459 10.64 -25.61 100.43
C ALA A 459 9.89 -26.28 99.28
N ALA A 460 8.61 -26.67 99.44
CA ALA A 460 7.81 -27.14 98.31
C ALA A 460 7.51 -26.00 97.32
N CYS A 461 7.22 -24.78 97.80
CA CYS A 461 7.09 -23.61 96.94
C CYS A 461 8.43 -23.14 96.35
N ALA A 462 9.55 -23.27 97.07
CA ALA A 462 10.88 -22.95 96.54
C ALA A 462 11.39 -24.01 95.57
N VAL A 463 11.04 -25.29 95.72
CA VAL A 463 11.35 -26.33 94.74
C VAL A 463 10.44 -26.21 93.53
N LEU A 464 9.16 -25.86 93.68
CA LEU A 464 8.27 -25.55 92.55
C LEU A 464 8.66 -24.26 91.84
N LEU A 465 9.09 -23.22 92.56
CA LEU A 465 9.63 -21.99 91.99
C LEU A 465 11.00 -22.21 91.36
N LEU A 466 11.89 -23.00 91.96
CA LEU A 466 13.19 -23.33 91.38
C LEU A 466 13.02 -24.28 90.19
N HIS A 467 12.04 -25.18 90.19
CA HIS A 467 11.71 -26.06 89.07
C HIS A 467 10.99 -25.31 87.95
N SER A 468 10.07 -24.41 88.26
CA SER A 468 9.45 -23.53 87.25
C SER A 468 10.43 -22.48 86.74
N GLN A 469 11.38 -22.03 87.57
CA GLN A 469 12.44 -21.11 87.17
C GLN A 469 13.54 -21.83 86.37
N THR A 470 13.92 -23.08 86.68
CA THR A 470 14.79 -23.87 85.79
C THR A 470 14.08 -24.34 84.52
N GLN A 471 12.76 -24.55 84.55
CA GLN A 471 11.97 -24.75 83.33
C GLN A 471 11.81 -23.46 82.52
N LEU A 472 11.67 -22.29 83.16
CA LEU A 472 11.62 -21.00 82.48
C LEU A 472 12.98 -20.58 81.96
N GLU A 473 14.06 -20.83 82.69
CA GLU A 473 15.45 -20.60 82.25
C GLU A 473 15.83 -21.61 81.16
N GLY A 474 15.38 -22.87 81.25
CA GLY A 474 15.53 -23.87 80.19
C GLY A 474 14.68 -23.58 78.96
N CYS A 475 13.44 -23.09 79.12
CA CYS A 475 12.60 -22.62 78.01
C CYS A 475 13.14 -21.32 77.43
N ASN A 476 13.67 -20.41 78.22
CA ASN A 476 14.32 -19.18 77.74
C ASN A 476 15.66 -19.47 77.07
N GLN A 477 16.43 -20.48 77.52
CA GLN A 477 17.61 -20.95 76.80
C GLN A 477 17.23 -21.69 75.53
N LEU A 478 16.17 -22.49 75.52
CA LEU A 478 15.69 -23.12 74.29
C LEU A 478 15.07 -22.12 73.32
N LEU A 479 14.41 -21.06 73.81
CA LEU A 479 13.90 -19.94 73.03
C LEU A 479 15.05 -19.06 72.55
N SER A 480 16.06 -18.78 73.37
CA SER A 480 17.24 -18.02 72.97
C SER A 480 18.07 -18.81 71.96
N ASP A 481 18.29 -20.11 72.18
CA ASP A 481 18.96 -21.00 71.24
C ASP A 481 18.11 -21.19 69.97
N SER A 482 16.78 -21.24 70.05
CA SER A 482 15.93 -21.32 68.87
C SER A 482 15.93 -20.00 68.11
N TRP A 483 15.95 -18.86 68.81
CA TRP A 483 15.97 -17.53 68.20
C TRP A 483 17.35 -17.20 67.63
N GLU A 484 18.44 -17.65 68.26
CA GLU A 484 19.78 -17.59 67.70
C GLU A 484 19.91 -18.54 66.51
N ARG A 485 19.39 -19.79 66.58
CA ARG A 485 19.35 -20.69 65.41
C ARG A 485 18.47 -20.15 64.30
N GLU A 486 17.38 -19.46 64.61
CA GLU A 486 16.49 -18.83 63.65
C GLU A 486 17.15 -17.57 63.06
N GLN A 487 17.91 -16.79 63.84
CA GLN A 487 18.74 -15.70 63.32
C GLN A 487 19.91 -16.20 62.47
N TYR A 488 20.55 -17.32 62.84
CA TYR A 488 21.59 -17.94 62.03
C TYR A 488 21.00 -18.58 60.77
N ALA A 489 19.84 -19.22 60.84
CA ALA A 489 19.14 -19.77 59.68
C ALA A 489 18.61 -18.66 58.78
N LYS A 490 18.15 -17.54 59.34
CA LYS A 490 17.74 -16.35 58.61
C LYS A 490 18.93 -15.65 57.98
N GLY A 491 20.04 -15.50 58.69
CA GLY A 491 21.28 -14.97 58.11
C GLY A 491 21.88 -15.88 57.04
N TYR A 492 21.73 -17.21 57.18
CA TYR A 492 22.12 -18.16 56.13
C TYR A 492 21.17 -18.09 54.93
N ALA A 493 19.85 -17.98 55.15
CA ALA A 493 18.85 -17.81 54.10
C ALA A 493 18.98 -16.46 53.39
N ASP A 494 19.31 -15.39 54.11
CA ASP A 494 19.57 -14.05 53.56
C ASP A 494 20.88 -14.07 52.74
N ALA A 495 21.93 -14.76 53.21
CA ALA A 495 23.17 -14.94 52.44
C ALA A 495 23.00 -15.89 51.24
N GLU A 496 22.11 -16.89 51.32
CA GLU A 496 21.74 -17.75 50.20
C GLU A 496 20.89 -16.95 49.18
N ALA A 497 19.97 -16.11 49.66
CA ALA A 497 19.16 -15.22 48.83
C ALA A 497 20.02 -14.16 48.13
N GLU A 498 21.00 -13.56 48.80
CA GLU A 498 21.98 -12.66 48.17
C GLU A 498 22.82 -13.38 47.11
N LYS A 499 23.19 -14.65 47.33
CA LYS A 499 23.87 -15.45 46.30
C LYS A 499 22.95 -15.83 45.15
N CYS A 500 21.68 -16.13 45.41
CA CYS A 500 20.69 -16.38 44.36
C CYS A 500 20.47 -15.12 43.53
N LEU A 501 20.33 -13.95 44.15
CA LEU A 501 20.24 -12.67 43.44
C LEU A 501 21.51 -12.37 42.64
N ALA A 502 22.70 -12.61 43.20
CA ALA A 502 23.95 -12.40 42.46
C ALA A 502 24.11 -13.38 41.27
N LEU A 503 23.60 -14.62 41.41
CA LEU A 503 23.57 -15.59 40.31
C LEU A 503 22.48 -15.27 39.29
N GLU A 504 21.35 -14.72 39.71
CA GLU A 504 20.29 -14.20 38.83
C GLU A 504 20.83 -13.02 38.01
N ASP A 505 21.50 -12.06 38.65
CA ASP A 505 22.17 -10.94 37.97
C ASP A 505 23.24 -11.43 36.99
N GLU A 506 24.01 -12.47 37.34
CA GLU A 506 25.03 -13.06 36.45
C GLU A 506 24.39 -13.82 35.27
N VAL A 507 23.27 -14.52 35.50
CA VAL A 507 22.49 -15.19 34.45
C VAL A 507 21.84 -14.16 33.52
N ASP A 508 21.26 -13.09 34.05
CA ASP A 508 20.68 -12.00 33.27
C ASP A 508 21.74 -11.28 32.45
N HIS A 509 22.94 -11.08 33.01
CA HIS A 509 24.07 -10.53 32.26
C HIS A 509 24.52 -11.46 31.13
N ILE A 510 24.58 -12.78 31.36
CA ILE A 510 24.92 -13.76 30.32
C ILE A 510 23.82 -13.82 29.26
N LEU A 511 22.54 -13.76 29.64
CA LEU A 511 21.41 -13.74 28.71
C LEU A 511 21.40 -12.47 27.87
N TYR A 512 21.76 -11.33 28.46
CA TYR A 512 21.93 -10.07 27.75
C TYR A 512 23.07 -10.16 26.72
N GLN A 513 24.24 -10.68 27.11
CA GLN A 513 25.36 -10.89 26.18
C GLN A 513 25.02 -11.90 25.07
N LEU A 514 24.25 -12.95 25.40
CA LEU A 514 23.80 -13.93 24.42
C LEU A 514 22.84 -13.27 23.42
N ARG A 515 21.87 -12.47 23.91
CA ARG A 515 20.93 -11.73 23.07
C ARG A 515 21.64 -10.74 22.14
N GLU A 516 22.61 -9.99 22.66
CA GLU A 516 23.45 -9.07 21.88
C GLU A 516 24.27 -9.83 20.82
N SER A 517 24.73 -11.05 21.13
CA SER A 517 25.44 -11.88 20.16
C SER A 517 24.52 -12.51 19.11
N GLU A 518 23.29 -12.89 19.47
CA GLU A 518 22.27 -13.39 18.55
C GLU A 518 21.80 -12.30 17.59
N GLU A 519 21.67 -11.06 18.08
CA GLU A 519 21.35 -9.88 17.28
C GLU A 519 22.47 -9.60 16.28
N LYS A 520 23.74 -9.58 16.71
CA LYS A 520 24.89 -9.46 15.79
C LYS A 520 24.97 -10.59 14.75
N VAL A 521 24.58 -11.81 15.10
CA VAL A 521 24.52 -12.93 14.14
C VAL A 521 23.40 -12.70 13.13
N LYS A 522 22.21 -12.24 13.56
CA LYS A 522 21.13 -11.88 12.65
C LYS A 522 21.51 -10.73 11.73
N ASP A 523 22.15 -9.69 12.25
CA ASP A 523 22.64 -8.57 11.45
C ASP A 523 23.62 -9.06 10.38
N LEU A 524 24.58 -9.91 10.76
CA LEU A 524 25.52 -10.51 9.81
C LEU A 524 24.83 -11.44 8.81
N GLU A 525 23.80 -12.21 9.20
CA GLU A 525 23.01 -13.04 8.29
C GLU A 525 22.22 -12.19 7.29
N THR A 526 21.67 -11.06 7.72
CA THR A 526 21.00 -10.10 6.82
C THR A 526 21.99 -9.42 5.88
N GLU A 527 23.17 -9.04 6.37
CA GLU A 527 24.24 -8.47 5.55
C GLU A 527 24.74 -9.48 4.50
N LEU A 528 24.88 -10.76 4.88
CA LEU A 528 25.23 -11.84 3.96
C LEU A 528 24.13 -12.07 2.92
N GLY A 529 22.86 -12.04 3.33
CA GLY A 529 21.72 -12.15 2.42
C GLY A 529 21.63 -10.99 1.41
N VAL A 530 21.91 -9.76 1.86
CA VAL A 530 22.00 -8.59 0.98
C VAL A 530 23.15 -8.74 0.00
N LYS A 531 24.32 -9.21 0.47
CA LYS A 531 25.48 -9.44 -0.40
C LYS A 531 25.24 -10.56 -1.41
N ASP A 532 24.57 -11.64 -1.03
CA ASP A 532 24.21 -12.74 -1.94
C ASP A 532 23.23 -12.24 -3.02
N GLY A 533 22.26 -11.38 -2.66
CA GLY A 533 21.39 -10.70 -3.62
C GLY A 533 22.15 -9.79 -4.58
N GLU A 534 23.08 -8.96 -4.07
CA GLU A 534 23.96 -8.13 -4.92
C GLU A 534 24.80 -8.98 -5.89
N TRP A 535 25.27 -10.17 -5.48
CA TRP A 535 26.01 -11.08 -6.35
C TRP A 535 25.12 -11.69 -7.45
N GLU A 536 23.88 -12.09 -7.13
CA GLU A 536 22.91 -12.59 -8.11
C GLU A 536 22.54 -11.51 -9.12
N ASP A 537 22.35 -10.27 -8.68
CA ASP A 537 22.07 -9.10 -9.54
C ASP A 537 23.26 -8.76 -10.45
N MET A 538 24.48 -8.83 -9.91
CA MET A 538 25.71 -8.65 -10.69
C MET A 538 25.91 -9.78 -11.71
N GLU A 539 25.54 -11.02 -11.38
CA GLU A 539 25.60 -12.16 -12.31
C GLU A 539 24.52 -12.08 -13.39
N GLY A 540 23.32 -11.59 -13.04
CA GLY A 540 22.26 -11.24 -13.99
C GLY A 540 22.70 -10.13 -14.95
N SER A 541 23.28 -9.05 -14.42
CA SER A 541 23.83 -7.94 -15.21
C SER A 541 24.96 -8.39 -16.13
N ARG A 542 25.82 -9.30 -15.67
CA ARG A 542 26.90 -9.87 -16.48
C ARG A 542 26.37 -10.72 -17.63
N LYS A 543 25.34 -11.54 -17.40
CA LYS A 543 24.67 -12.30 -18.47
C LYS A 543 24.00 -11.37 -19.47
N TYR A 544 23.29 -10.35 -19.00
CA TYR A 544 22.69 -9.35 -19.90
C TYR A 544 23.73 -8.63 -20.77
N LEU A 545 24.85 -8.20 -20.18
CA LEU A 545 25.94 -7.57 -20.92
C LEU A 545 26.61 -8.54 -21.89
N GLN A 546 26.71 -9.83 -21.54
CA GLN A 546 27.21 -10.86 -22.44
C GLN A 546 26.26 -11.09 -23.62
N ASP A 547 24.96 -11.26 -23.38
CA ASP A 547 23.96 -11.44 -24.45
C ASP A 547 23.90 -10.22 -25.37
N ARG A 548 24.08 -9.02 -24.80
CA ARG A 548 24.16 -7.77 -25.58
C ARG A 548 25.45 -7.67 -26.40
N ALA A 549 26.58 -8.13 -25.86
CA ALA A 549 27.83 -8.22 -26.60
C ALA A 549 27.72 -9.22 -27.76
N GLU A 550 27.13 -10.39 -27.53
CA GLU A 550 26.88 -11.41 -28.56
C GLU A 550 25.94 -10.90 -29.67
N LYS A 551 24.89 -10.13 -29.32
CA LYS A 551 24.04 -9.45 -30.31
C LYS A 551 24.80 -8.42 -31.13
N LEU A 552 25.61 -7.57 -30.48
CA LEU A 552 26.41 -6.57 -31.19
C LEU A 552 27.47 -7.21 -32.10
N GLU A 553 28.05 -8.34 -31.69
CA GLU A 553 28.94 -9.12 -32.54
C GLU A 553 28.21 -9.69 -33.76
N ALA A 554 27.00 -10.22 -33.60
CA ALA A 554 26.16 -10.68 -34.71
C ALA A 554 25.79 -9.56 -35.69
N ASP A 555 25.41 -8.38 -35.17
CA ASP A 555 25.11 -7.20 -35.99
C ASP A 555 26.34 -6.69 -36.74
N LEU A 556 27.53 -6.71 -36.11
CA LEU A 556 28.80 -6.36 -36.75
C LEU A 556 29.20 -7.36 -37.84
N GLU A 557 28.96 -8.65 -37.64
CA GLU A 557 29.15 -9.65 -38.68
C GLU A 557 28.20 -9.44 -39.86
N GLU A 558 26.92 -9.13 -39.61
CA GLU A 558 25.95 -8.84 -40.66
C GLU A 558 26.34 -7.59 -41.44
N MET A 559 26.68 -6.50 -40.76
CA MET A 559 27.18 -5.28 -41.40
C MET A 559 28.46 -5.53 -42.21
N SER A 560 29.38 -6.35 -41.72
CA SER A 560 30.58 -6.73 -42.47
C SER A 560 30.23 -7.52 -43.75
N ARG A 561 29.28 -8.45 -43.68
CA ARG A 561 28.80 -9.20 -44.86
C ARG A 561 28.11 -8.28 -45.87
N THR A 562 27.30 -7.32 -45.42
CA THR A 562 26.67 -6.35 -46.34
C THR A 562 27.70 -5.46 -47.02
N LEU A 563 28.75 -5.03 -46.31
CA LEU A 563 29.86 -4.28 -46.90
C LEU A 563 30.61 -5.12 -47.94
N GLU A 564 30.90 -6.39 -47.67
CA GLU A 564 31.51 -7.30 -48.67
C GLU A 564 30.65 -7.45 -49.94
N ILE A 565 29.32 -7.58 -49.78
CA ILE A 565 28.40 -7.64 -50.91
C ILE A 565 28.46 -6.34 -51.73
N VAL A 566 28.35 -5.18 -51.08
CA VAL A 566 28.41 -3.87 -51.75
C VAL A 566 29.77 -3.65 -52.43
N GLU A 567 30.87 -4.07 -51.82
CA GLU A 567 32.20 -4.03 -52.44
C GLU A 567 32.29 -4.95 -53.67
N SER A 568 31.69 -6.13 -53.61
CA SER A 568 31.62 -7.05 -54.75
C SER A 568 30.79 -6.49 -55.91
N GLU A 569 29.67 -5.83 -55.61
CA GLU A 569 28.83 -5.13 -56.59
C GLU A 569 29.57 -3.95 -57.21
N ARG A 570 30.26 -3.14 -56.39
CA ARG A 570 31.10 -2.03 -56.86
C ARG A 570 32.19 -2.54 -57.80
N ASN A 571 32.85 -3.64 -57.46
CA ASN A 571 33.88 -4.25 -58.28
C ASN A 571 33.32 -4.80 -59.60
N SER A 572 32.13 -5.42 -59.56
CA SER A 572 31.40 -5.89 -60.74
C SER A 572 31.04 -4.73 -61.68
N LEU A 573 30.46 -3.65 -61.14
CA LEU A 573 30.13 -2.43 -61.88
C LEU A 573 31.38 -1.75 -62.46
N ALA A 574 32.47 -1.67 -61.70
CA ALA A 574 33.74 -1.12 -62.20
C ALA A 574 34.27 -1.95 -63.38
N LEU A 575 34.13 -3.27 -63.33
CA LEU A 575 34.52 -4.18 -64.42
C LEU A 575 33.61 -3.99 -65.65
N GLN A 576 32.30 -3.81 -65.43
CA GLN A 576 31.34 -3.47 -66.49
C GLN A 576 31.66 -2.13 -67.16
N VAL A 577 31.94 -1.08 -66.38
CA VAL A 577 32.34 0.24 -66.91
C VAL A 577 33.62 0.11 -67.72
N ASN A 578 34.60 -0.65 -67.25
CA ASN A 578 35.84 -0.87 -67.98
C ASN A 578 35.60 -1.60 -69.32
N ASN A 579 34.77 -2.66 -69.31
CA ASN A 579 34.38 -3.39 -70.53
C ASN A 579 33.66 -2.48 -71.54
N LEU A 580 32.70 -1.68 -71.08
CA LEU A 580 32.00 -0.71 -71.95
C LEU A 580 32.94 0.36 -72.49
N THR A 581 33.93 0.79 -71.71
CA THR A 581 34.94 1.76 -72.15
C THR A 581 35.82 1.15 -73.24
N THR A 582 36.26 -0.11 -73.09
CA THR A 582 36.99 -0.83 -74.15
C THR A 582 36.15 -1.08 -75.40
N ASP A 583 34.87 -1.42 -75.26
CA ASP A 583 33.97 -1.64 -76.39
C ASP A 583 33.74 -0.34 -77.17
N LEU A 584 33.58 0.79 -76.46
CA LEU A 584 33.43 2.11 -77.06
C LEU A 584 34.70 2.50 -77.83
N GLN A 585 35.87 2.25 -77.25
CA GLN A 585 37.15 2.53 -77.91
C GLN A 585 37.37 1.63 -79.14
N ALA A 586 36.99 0.35 -79.07
CA ALA A 586 37.02 -0.54 -80.24
C ALA A 586 36.08 -0.06 -81.35
N ALA A 587 34.86 0.39 -81.00
CA ALA A 587 33.92 0.96 -81.97
C ALA A 587 34.45 2.25 -82.62
N GLN A 588 35.17 3.08 -81.87
CA GLN A 588 35.84 4.28 -82.41
C GLN A 588 36.96 3.92 -83.40
N ASP A 589 37.81 2.95 -83.06
CA ASP A 589 38.89 2.48 -83.95
C ASP A 589 38.36 1.81 -85.22
N GLU A 590 37.22 1.10 -85.13
CA GLU A 590 36.54 0.53 -86.29
C GLU A 590 35.93 1.60 -87.21
N LEU A 591 35.37 2.66 -86.62
CA LEU A 591 34.85 3.81 -87.37
C LEU A 591 35.98 4.51 -88.14
N GLU A 592 37.10 4.80 -87.48
CA GLU A 592 38.26 5.45 -88.10
C GLU A 592 38.83 4.58 -89.25
N ASN A 593 38.90 3.26 -89.05
CA ASN A 593 39.30 2.32 -90.10
C ASN A 593 38.31 2.29 -91.28
N ALA A 594 37.01 2.34 -91.01
CA ALA A 594 35.99 2.37 -92.06
C ALA A 594 36.07 3.65 -92.88
N GLU A 595 36.26 4.81 -92.23
CA GLU A 595 36.48 6.09 -92.88
C GLU A 595 37.75 6.10 -93.75
N GLY A 596 38.84 5.51 -93.25
CA GLY A 596 40.08 5.33 -94.02
C GLY A 596 39.91 4.44 -95.26
N ARG A 597 39.13 3.35 -95.15
CA ARG A 597 38.82 2.48 -96.30
C ARG A 597 37.93 3.18 -97.33
N TYR A 598 36.94 3.94 -96.87
CA TYR A 598 36.00 4.62 -97.75
C TYR A 598 36.68 5.74 -98.54
N SER A 599 37.53 6.52 -97.89
CA SER A 599 38.34 7.56 -98.54
C SER A 599 39.30 6.97 -99.60
N ALA A 600 39.91 5.82 -99.31
CA ALA A 600 40.73 5.09 -100.29
C ALA A 600 39.91 4.55 -101.48
N LEU A 601 38.72 4.00 -101.25
CA LEU A 601 37.87 3.44 -102.31
C LEU A 601 37.31 4.54 -103.23
N GLN A 602 36.90 5.68 -102.65
CA GLN A 602 36.41 6.83 -103.42
C GLN A 602 37.51 7.41 -104.32
N PHE A 603 38.75 7.47 -103.83
CA PHE A 603 39.91 7.91 -104.63
C PHE A 603 40.21 6.93 -105.79
N GLN A 604 40.07 5.63 -105.55
CA GLN A 604 40.34 4.60 -106.55
C GLN A 604 39.25 4.48 -107.62
N GLN A 605 37.97 4.67 -107.26
CA GLN A 605 36.84 4.58 -108.21
C GLN A 605 36.71 5.82 -109.10
N LEU A 606 37.02 7.01 -108.59
CA LEU A 606 36.97 8.25 -109.38
C LEU A 606 38.15 8.39 -110.35
N SER A 607 39.29 7.74 -110.08
CA SER A 607 40.48 7.81 -110.95
C SER A 607 40.45 6.88 -112.16
N SER A 608 39.54 5.89 -112.22
CA SER A 608 39.51 4.87 -113.28
C SER A 608 38.38 4.98 -114.30
N MET A 609 37.43 5.92 -114.16
CA MET A 609 36.28 6.02 -115.07
C MET A 609 36.40 7.15 -116.10
N THR A 610 35.95 6.90 -117.33
CA THR A 610 35.90 7.91 -118.40
C THR A 610 34.63 8.77 -118.27
N SER A 611 34.71 10.08 -118.54
CA SER A 611 33.66 11.06 -118.17
C SER A 611 32.26 10.78 -118.75
N ASN A 612 32.18 10.05 -119.86
CA ASN A 612 30.91 9.67 -120.48
C ASN A 612 30.22 8.47 -119.82
N GLU A 613 30.98 7.57 -119.19
CA GLU A 613 30.42 6.46 -118.40
C GLU A 613 29.93 6.95 -117.04
N VAL A 614 30.66 7.90 -116.43
CA VAL A 614 30.27 8.57 -115.19
C VAL A 614 28.92 9.29 -115.35
N THR A 615 28.69 10.01 -116.45
CA THR A 615 27.42 10.73 -116.65
C THR A 615 26.22 9.83 -116.97
N ARG A 616 26.42 8.59 -117.44
CA ARG A 616 25.33 7.62 -117.60
C ARG A 616 25.01 6.92 -116.29
N THR A 617 26.03 6.44 -115.58
CA THR A 617 25.83 5.80 -114.26
C THR A 617 25.22 6.77 -113.26
N LEU A 618 25.58 8.06 -113.32
CA LEU A 618 24.92 9.09 -112.51
C LEU A 618 23.44 9.28 -112.86
N ARG A 619 23.04 9.25 -114.14
CA ARG A 619 21.62 9.37 -114.53
C ARG A 619 20.78 8.17 -114.13
N ASP A 620 21.30 6.96 -114.31
CA ASP A 620 20.60 5.74 -113.89
C ASP A 620 20.47 5.69 -112.36
N GLN A 621 21.50 6.16 -111.64
CA GLN A 621 21.46 6.32 -110.19
C GLN A 621 20.45 7.38 -109.75
N ILE A 622 20.34 8.52 -110.45
CA ILE A 622 19.33 9.56 -110.16
C ILE A 622 17.92 8.99 -110.32
N ALA A 623 17.62 8.31 -111.43
CA ALA A 623 16.30 7.73 -111.65
C ALA A 623 15.95 6.65 -110.60
N GLU A 624 16.93 5.83 -110.19
CA GLU A 624 16.73 4.86 -109.12
C GLU A 624 16.50 5.54 -107.76
N LEU A 625 17.23 6.61 -107.47
CA LEU A 625 17.08 7.40 -106.25
C LEU A 625 15.70 8.08 -106.20
N GLU A 626 15.23 8.68 -107.29
CA GLU A 626 13.87 9.24 -107.39
C GLU A 626 12.79 8.19 -107.10
N GLY A 627 12.94 6.99 -107.67
CA GLY A 627 12.03 5.87 -107.40
C GLY A 627 12.08 5.38 -105.94
N ARG A 628 13.25 5.43 -105.29
CA ARG A 628 13.40 5.12 -103.87
C ARG A 628 12.80 6.21 -102.98
N VAL A 629 12.95 7.48 -103.34
CA VAL A 629 12.36 8.62 -102.64
C VAL A 629 10.85 8.48 -102.61
N MET A 630 10.21 8.26 -103.76
CA MET A 630 8.74 8.09 -103.82
C MET A 630 8.23 6.97 -102.91
N ARG A 631 8.87 5.79 -102.94
CA ARG A 631 8.52 4.67 -102.05
C ARG A 631 8.76 5.00 -100.57
N ARG A 632 9.81 5.75 -100.26
CA ARG A 632 10.08 6.23 -98.89
C ARG A 632 9.04 7.25 -98.45
N THR A 633 8.61 8.17 -99.31
CA THR A 633 7.57 9.15 -99.00
C THR A 633 6.24 8.46 -98.71
N GLU A 634 5.88 7.44 -99.48
CA GLU A 634 4.71 6.59 -99.20
C GLU A 634 4.84 5.87 -97.84
N LEU A 635 6.00 5.26 -97.57
CA LEU A 635 6.27 4.56 -96.31
C LEU A 635 6.24 5.51 -95.10
N VAL A 636 6.79 6.71 -95.24
CA VAL A 636 6.73 7.77 -94.21
C VAL A 636 5.28 8.18 -93.97
N GLY A 637 4.46 8.28 -95.00
CA GLY A 637 3.01 8.53 -94.85
C GLY A 637 2.29 7.44 -94.05
N VAL A 638 2.60 6.16 -94.32
CA VAL A 638 2.07 5.03 -93.54
C VAL A 638 2.54 5.11 -92.08
N HIS A 639 3.82 5.36 -91.83
CA HIS A 639 4.34 5.49 -90.47
C HIS A 639 3.77 6.70 -89.73
N GLN A 640 3.53 7.83 -90.39
CA GLN A 640 2.87 8.98 -89.77
C GLN A 640 1.43 8.66 -89.35
N HIS A 641 0.71 7.87 -90.15
CA HIS A 641 -0.62 7.40 -89.77
C HIS A 641 -0.56 6.44 -88.58
N ASP A 642 0.39 5.50 -88.58
CA ASP A 642 0.57 4.56 -87.46
C ASP A 642 1.01 5.27 -86.17
N ILE A 643 1.90 6.26 -86.25
CA ILE A 643 2.30 7.10 -85.11
C ILE A 643 1.09 7.82 -84.53
N LYS A 644 0.25 8.47 -85.36
CA LYS A 644 -0.98 9.12 -84.87
C LYS A 644 -1.95 8.13 -84.21
N ARG A 645 -2.03 6.91 -84.72
CA ARG A 645 -2.84 5.84 -84.10
C ARG A 645 -2.27 5.40 -82.76
N LEU A 646 -0.95 5.32 -82.64
CA LEU A 646 -0.28 5.00 -81.37
C LEU A 646 -0.42 6.15 -80.37
N GLU A 647 -0.25 7.41 -80.79
CA GLU A 647 -0.45 8.61 -79.96
C GLU A 647 -1.87 8.68 -79.41
N THR A 648 -2.88 8.41 -80.23
CA THR A 648 -4.28 8.38 -79.76
C THR A 648 -4.57 7.24 -78.80
N ASN A 649 -4.01 6.04 -79.03
CA ASN A 649 -4.11 4.93 -78.09
C ASN A 649 -3.39 5.21 -76.77
N LEU A 650 -2.21 5.83 -76.83
CA LEU A 650 -1.42 6.16 -75.65
C LEU A 650 -2.13 7.24 -74.82
N ARG A 651 -2.71 8.25 -75.47
CA ARG A 651 -3.56 9.25 -74.81
C ARG A 651 -4.80 8.64 -74.14
N LEU A 652 -5.46 7.68 -74.79
CA LEU A 652 -6.57 6.93 -74.17
C LEU A 652 -6.12 6.09 -72.96
N GLN A 653 -4.89 5.57 -72.98
CA GLN A 653 -4.32 4.86 -71.83
C GLN A 653 -3.94 5.80 -70.69
N GLU A 654 -3.39 6.98 -71.00
CA GLU A 654 -3.11 8.03 -70.03
C GLU A 654 -4.39 8.53 -69.35
N GLU A 655 -5.46 8.76 -70.13
CA GLU A 655 -6.78 9.13 -69.60
C GLU A 655 -7.32 8.04 -68.66
N ARG A 656 -7.21 6.76 -69.05
CA ARG A 656 -7.62 5.64 -68.18
C ARG A 656 -6.76 5.49 -66.93
N LEU A 657 -5.46 5.76 -67.01
CA LEU A 657 -4.57 5.75 -65.84
C LEU A 657 -4.94 6.90 -64.90
N ALA A 658 -5.19 8.10 -65.42
CA ALA A 658 -5.64 9.23 -64.63
C ALA A 658 -6.99 8.95 -63.93
N GLU A 659 -7.93 8.30 -64.62
CA GLU A 659 -9.19 7.84 -64.01
C GLU A 659 -8.95 6.83 -62.87
N MET A 660 -8.11 5.80 -63.08
CA MET A 660 -7.78 4.83 -62.02
C MET A 660 -7.02 5.47 -60.85
N THR A 661 -6.12 6.42 -61.10
CA THR A 661 -5.42 7.15 -60.04
C THR A 661 -6.40 7.96 -59.21
N MET A 662 -7.35 8.67 -59.86
CA MET A 662 -8.40 9.41 -59.16
C MET A 662 -9.32 8.47 -58.36
N GLU A 663 -9.68 7.30 -58.89
CA GLU A 663 -10.43 6.29 -58.14
C GLU A 663 -9.66 5.79 -56.90
N LEU A 664 -8.35 5.53 -57.03
CA LEU A 664 -7.49 5.13 -55.91
C LEU A 664 -7.36 6.23 -54.84
N GLU A 665 -7.26 7.50 -55.24
CA GLU A 665 -7.27 8.65 -54.31
C GLU A 665 -8.62 8.75 -53.57
N THR A 666 -9.74 8.55 -54.27
CA THR A 666 -11.06 8.54 -53.62
C THR A 666 -11.23 7.34 -52.66
N LEU A 667 -10.65 6.19 -52.97
CA LEU A 667 -10.65 5.03 -52.06
C LEU A 667 -9.72 5.26 -50.85
N ALA A 668 -8.58 5.92 -51.03
CA ALA A 668 -7.67 6.27 -49.96
C ALA A 668 -8.34 7.25 -48.98
N THR A 669 -9.00 8.29 -49.48
CA THR A 669 -9.75 9.24 -48.65
C THR A 669 -10.94 8.60 -47.93
N GLN A 670 -11.67 7.67 -48.57
CA GLN A 670 -12.72 6.89 -47.91
C GLN A 670 -12.15 5.99 -46.80
N LYS A 671 -10.99 5.36 -47.02
CA LYS A 671 -10.30 4.55 -46.01
C LYS A 671 -9.86 5.42 -44.83
N GLU A 672 -9.29 6.59 -45.08
CA GLU A 672 -8.90 7.55 -44.03
C GLU A 672 -10.11 7.98 -43.20
N ALA A 673 -11.23 8.33 -43.83
CA ALA A 673 -12.47 8.66 -43.13
C ALA A 673 -13.00 7.49 -42.28
N MET A 674 -12.95 6.25 -42.78
CA MET A 674 -13.34 5.07 -41.99
C MET A 674 -12.40 4.81 -40.80
N LEU A 675 -11.11 5.13 -40.93
CA LEU A 675 -10.14 5.00 -39.85
C LEU A 675 -10.39 6.07 -38.77
N GLU A 676 -10.74 7.29 -39.18
CA GLU A 676 -11.17 8.38 -38.29
C GLU A 676 -12.45 8.00 -37.54
N ASP A 677 -13.49 7.52 -38.23
CA ASP A 677 -14.71 7.00 -37.58
C ASP A 677 -14.42 5.86 -36.57
N CYS A 678 -13.43 5.00 -36.87
CA CYS A 678 -13.01 3.93 -35.95
C CYS A 678 -12.21 4.46 -34.77
N ALA A 679 -11.45 5.55 -34.94
CA ALA A 679 -10.74 6.23 -33.87
C ALA A 679 -11.75 6.90 -32.93
N ASP A 680 -12.70 7.66 -33.47
CA ASP A 680 -13.78 8.31 -32.71
C ASP A 680 -14.62 7.27 -31.94
N ALA A 681 -14.94 6.12 -32.57
CA ALA A 681 -15.64 5.05 -31.89
C ALA A 681 -14.83 4.40 -30.75
N ARG A 682 -13.49 4.37 -30.86
CA ARG A 682 -12.62 3.92 -29.77
C ARG A 682 -12.56 4.96 -28.66
N GLU A 683 -12.39 6.24 -28.99
CA GLU A 683 -12.40 7.32 -28.00
C GLU A 683 -13.74 7.37 -27.24
N ALA A 684 -14.88 7.29 -27.94
CA ALA A 684 -16.19 7.24 -27.29
C ALA A 684 -16.38 6.01 -26.41
N ARG A 685 -15.81 4.85 -26.80
CA ARG A 685 -15.81 3.64 -25.96
C ARG A 685 -14.94 3.83 -24.73
N ASP A 686 -13.75 4.39 -24.88
CA ASP A 686 -12.80 4.58 -23.80
C ASP A 686 -13.30 5.65 -22.81
N GLU A 687 -13.97 6.70 -23.29
CA GLU A 687 -14.70 7.67 -22.47
C GLU A 687 -15.86 7.00 -21.70
N ALA A 688 -16.62 6.11 -22.34
CA ALA A 688 -17.66 5.34 -21.67
C ALA A 688 -17.10 4.38 -20.61
N LEU A 689 -15.94 3.76 -20.85
CA LEU A 689 -15.24 2.94 -19.87
C LEU A 689 -14.76 3.77 -18.68
N ALA A 690 -14.16 4.95 -18.93
CA ALA A 690 -13.78 5.88 -17.88
C ALA A 690 -15.00 6.33 -17.05
N GLN A 691 -16.14 6.58 -17.68
CA GLN A 691 -17.39 6.88 -16.96
C GLN A 691 -17.85 5.70 -16.09
N ILE A 692 -17.74 4.46 -16.58
CA ILE A 692 -18.05 3.26 -15.79
C ILE A 692 -17.11 3.16 -14.58
N GLU A 693 -15.81 3.35 -14.77
CA GLU A 693 -14.82 3.33 -13.68
C GLU A 693 -15.12 4.41 -12.63
N THR A 694 -15.49 5.63 -13.05
CA THR A 694 -15.91 6.67 -12.09
C THR A 694 -17.17 6.29 -11.33
N LEU A 695 -18.15 5.66 -11.99
CA LEU A 695 -19.37 5.19 -11.34
C LEU A 695 -19.11 4.02 -10.38
N ASP A 696 -18.17 3.13 -10.71
CA ASP A 696 -17.75 2.04 -9.83
C ASP A 696 -17.06 2.58 -8.57
N VAL A 697 -16.18 3.57 -8.71
CA VAL A 697 -15.56 4.27 -7.56
C VAL A 697 -16.62 5.00 -6.73
N GLU A 698 -17.60 5.64 -7.36
CA GLU A 698 -18.73 6.25 -6.64
C GLU A 698 -19.57 5.20 -5.91
N LEU A 699 -19.83 4.05 -6.53
CA LEU A 699 -20.54 2.92 -5.91
C LEU A 699 -19.77 2.40 -4.70
N GLU A 700 -18.48 2.09 -4.83
CA GLU A 700 -17.62 1.64 -3.72
C GLU A 700 -17.60 2.66 -2.56
N ASN A 701 -17.59 3.95 -2.88
CA ASN A 701 -17.70 5.01 -1.88
C ASN A 701 -19.07 5.01 -1.18
N THR A 702 -20.16 4.79 -1.92
CA THR A 702 -21.51 4.68 -1.32
C THR A 702 -21.68 3.41 -0.50
N GLU A 703 -21.13 2.28 -0.93
CA GLU A 703 -21.12 1.02 -0.20
C GLU A 703 -20.29 1.14 1.08
N SER A 704 -19.13 1.79 1.03
CA SER A 704 -18.31 2.09 2.21
C SER A 704 -19.08 2.97 3.20
N ARG A 705 -19.78 4.00 2.73
CA ARG A 705 -20.64 4.84 3.58
C ARG A 705 -21.81 4.07 4.19
N LEU A 706 -22.43 3.15 3.43
CA LEU A 706 -23.50 2.29 3.94
C LEU A 706 -22.97 1.33 5.00
N PHE A 707 -21.80 0.72 4.76
CA PHE A 707 -21.11 -0.16 5.71
C PHE A 707 -20.77 0.58 7.01
N ASP A 708 -20.22 1.80 6.92
CA ASP A 708 -19.97 2.65 8.09
C ASP A 708 -21.28 2.98 8.81
N SER A 709 -22.34 3.29 8.06
CA SER A 709 -23.66 3.54 8.66
C SER A 709 -24.20 2.30 9.38
N ASP A 710 -24.04 1.10 8.82
CA ASP A 710 -24.46 -0.16 9.43
C ASP A 710 -23.61 -0.49 10.67
N LYS A 711 -22.31 -0.17 10.66
CA LYS A 711 -21.45 -0.27 11.84
C LYS A 711 -21.93 0.67 12.95
N THR A 712 -22.29 1.91 12.61
CA THR A 712 -22.87 2.85 13.59
C THR A 712 -24.26 2.43 14.08
N LEU A 713 -25.08 1.85 13.22
CA LEU A 713 -26.42 1.37 13.58
C LEU A 713 -26.31 0.15 14.49
N ASN A 714 -25.41 -0.79 14.19
CA ASN A 714 -25.11 -1.93 15.05
C ASN A 714 -24.49 -1.51 16.39
N SER A 715 -23.60 -0.51 16.42
CA SER A 715 -23.07 0.00 17.69
C SER A 715 -24.17 0.68 18.53
N LEU A 716 -25.07 1.43 17.90
CA LEU A 716 -26.26 2.00 18.55
C LEU A 716 -27.22 0.91 19.06
N ILE A 717 -27.43 -0.17 18.30
CA ILE A 717 -28.21 -1.33 18.75
C ILE A 717 -27.53 -2.00 19.95
N CYS A 718 -26.22 -2.23 19.91
CA CYS A 718 -25.47 -2.80 21.02
C CYS A 718 -25.55 -1.91 22.27
N LEU A 719 -25.41 -0.59 22.13
CA LEU A 719 -25.59 0.37 23.22
C LEU A 719 -27.01 0.38 23.76
N LEU A 720 -28.04 0.28 22.90
CA LEU A 720 -29.44 0.16 23.32
C LEU A 720 -29.69 -1.15 24.08
N VAL A 721 -29.12 -2.27 23.61
CA VAL A 721 -29.21 -3.58 24.28
C VAL A 721 -28.47 -3.56 25.62
N GLN A 722 -27.27 -2.97 25.69
CA GLN A 722 -26.52 -2.81 26.94
C GLN A 722 -27.19 -1.84 27.91
N SER A 723 -27.78 -0.75 27.41
CA SER A 723 -28.52 0.20 28.23
C SER A 723 -29.81 -0.42 28.76
N THR A 724 -30.51 -1.23 27.96
CA THR A 724 -31.73 -1.93 28.40
C THR A 724 -31.42 -3.08 29.35
N SER A 725 -30.34 -3.83 29.14
CA SER A 725 -29.90 -4.87 30.08
C SER A 725 -29.40 -4.26 31.41
N SER A 726 -28.68 -3.13 31.35
CA SER A 726 -28.26 -2.38 32.55
C SER A 726 -29.45 -1.75 33.28
N ALA A 727 -30.45 -1.23 32.55
CA ALA A 727 -31.71 -0.77 33.13
C ALA A 727 -32.50 -1.91 33.78
N GLN A 728 -32.54 -3.10 33.15
CA GLN A 728 -33.17 -4.28 33.74
C GLN A 728 -32.43 -4.80 34.97
N HIS A 729 -31.09 -4.77 34.98
CA HIS A 729 -30.30 -5.14 36.14
C HIS A 729 -30.43 -4.15 37.29
N THR A 730 -30.45 -2.85 36.99
CA THR A 730 -30.69 -1.82 38.02
C THR A 730 -32.11 -1.90 38.55
N GLN A 731 -33.10 -2.21 37.71
CA GLN A 731 -34.48 -2.42 38.14
C GLN A 731 -34.65 -3.70 38.98
N ALA A 732 -33.96 -4.80 38.64
CA ALA A 732 -33.91 -6.01 39.47
C ALA A 732 -33.25 -5.74 40.83
N ARG A 733 -32.17 -4.97 40.84
CA ARG A 733 -31.44 -4.59 42.05
C ARG A 733 -32.20 -3.58 42.92
N ILE A 734 -33.01 -2.70 42.30
CA ILE A 734 -33.96 -1.84 43.02
C ILE A 734 -35.07 -2.71 43.65
N SER A 735 -35.59 -3.71 42.95
CA SER A 735 -36.58 -4.62 43.55
C SER A 735 -36.01 -5.50 44.67
N GLU A 736 -34.74 -5.91 44.61
CA GLU A 736 -34.06 -6.58 45.74
C GLU A 736 -33.87 -5.63 46.93
N LEU A 737 -33.43 -4.39 46.67
CA LEU A 737 -33.28 -3.38 47.71
C LEU A 737 -34.62 -2.94 48.33
N GLU A 738 -35.73 -2.99 47.58
CA GLU A 738 -37.08 -2.75 48.11
C GLU A 738 -37.53 -3.86 49.07
N VAL A 739 -37.11 -5.11 48.83
CA VAL A 739 -37.34 -6.25 49.74
C VAL A 739 -36.48 -6.10 51.00
N ASP A 740 -35.20 -5.76 50.85
CA ASP A 740 -34.29 -5.54 51.99
C ASP A 740 -34.68 -4.32 52.84
N LEU A 741 -35.24 -3.27 52.22
CA LEU A 741 -35.75 -2.10 52.93
C LEU A 741 -37.01 -2.43 53.75
N TYR A 742 -37.86 -3.33 53.23
CA TYR A 742 -39.05 -3.82 53.95
C TYR A 742 -38.65 -4.70 55.15
N GLU A 743 -37.63 -5.54 55.02
CA GLU A 743 -37.08 -6.33 56.13
C GLU A 743 -36.35 -5.46 57.17
N SER A 744 -35.64 -4.42 56.73
CA SER A 744 -34.99 -3.45 57.63
C SER A 744 -35.99 -2.56 58.39
N GLN A 745 -37.14 -2.23 57.79
CA GLN A 745 -38.23 -1.51 58.48
C GLN A 745 -38.90 -2.37 59.56
N VAL A 746 -39.11 -3.68 59.31
CA VAL A 746 -39.65 -4.61 60.33
C VAL A 746 -38.66 -4.80 61.50
N ALA A 747 -37.35 -4.82 61.23
CA ALA A 747 -36.33 -4.89 62.29
C ALA A 747 -36.25 -3.58 63.13
N ARG A 748 -36.57 -2.44 62.53
CA ARG A 748 -36.57 -1.13 63.21
C ARG A 748 -37.77 -0.97 64.14
N ASP A 749 -38.94 -1.49 63.75
CA ASP A 749 -40.15 -1.49 64.58
C ASP A 749 -40.06 -2.46 65.78
N ILE A 750 -39.18 -3.48 65.73
CA ILE A 750 -38.91 -4.40 66.85
C ILE A 750 -37.91 -3.80 67.86
N LEU A 751 -36.97 -2.96 67.41
CA LEU A 751 -35.95 -2.32 68.26
C LEU A 751 -36.44 -1.05 68.98
N GLU A 752 -37.58 -0.47 68.58
CA GLU A 752 -38.17 0.70 69.23
C GLU A 752 -39.02 0.35 70.48
N LEU A 753 -39.21 -0.95 70.78
CA LEU A 753 -39.99 -1.41 71.95
C LEU A 753 -39.13 -1.67 73.22
N ASP A 754 -37.81 -1.80 73.10
CA ASP A 754 -36.92 -2.15 74.23
C ASP A 754 -36.08 -0.98 74.77
N LEU A 755 -36.31 0.26 74.31
CA LEU A 755 -35.54 1.44 74.70
C LEU A 755 -36.20 2.25 75.85
N VAL A 756 -36.63 1.58 76.94
CA VAL A 756 -37.16 2.27 78.14
C VAL A 756 -36.36 2.05 79.42
N ASP A 757 -35.44 1.09 79.50
CA ASP A 757 -34.61 0.93 80.72
C ASP A 757 -33.12 0.89 80.39
N MET A 758 -32.42 2.02 80.57
CA MET A 758 -30.99 2.06 80.97
C MET A 758 -30.47 3.51 81.12
N GLN A 759 -30.61 4.06 82.32
CA GLN A 759 -30.08 5.38 82.72
C GLN A 759 -28.68 5.32 83.37
N THR A 760 -27.81 4.35 83.04
CA THR A 760 -26.49 4.23 83.70
C THR A 760 -25.27 4.01 82.78
N THR A 761 -25.33 4.36 81.49
CA THR A 761 -24.17 4.18 80.57
C THR A 761 -23.84 5.41 79.72
N GLN A 762 -23.93 6.61 80.29
CA GLN A 762 -23.60 7.87 79.59
C GLN A 762 -22.09 8.08 79.33
N ALA A 763 -21.21 7.32 79.97
CA ALA A 763 -19.76 7.36 79.72
C ALA A 763 -19.36 6.46 78.53
N ASP A 764 -19.92 5.24 78.47
CA ASP A 764 -19.66 4.30 77.38
C ASP A 764 -20.31 4.75 76.08
N LEU A 765 -21.44 5.47 76.15
CA LEU A 765 -22.06 6.04 74.96
C LEU A 765 -21.15 7.04 74.27
N ARG A 766 -20.36 7.86 74.99
CA ARG A 766 -19.43 8.82 74.36
C ARG A 766 -18.25 8.12 73.70
N GLN A 767 -17.73 7.06 74.29
CA GLN A 767 -16.65 6.26 73.69
C GLN A 767 -17.16 5.44 72.49
N ALA A 768 -18.39 4.92 72.57
CA ALA A 768 -19.09 4.30 71.44
C ALA A 768 -19.45 5.32 70.35
N THR A 769 -19.77 6.57 70.68
CA THR A 769 -20.05 7.62 69.67
C THR A 769 -18.77 8.05 68.95
N VAL A 770 -17.63 8.12 69.66
CA VAL A 770 -16.32 8.38 69.05
C VAL A 770 -15.83 7.19 68.22
N ALA A 771 -16.04 5.96 68.69
CA ALA A 771 -15.78 4.75 67.90
C ALA A 771 -16.68 4.67 66.66
N LEU A 772 -17.97 4.99 66.79
CA LEU A 772 -18.92 5.04 65.68
C LEU A 772 -18.53 6.12 64.67
N ALA A 773 -18.15 7.32 65.14
CA ALA A 773 -17.68 8.40 64.28
C ALA A 773 -16.36 8.04 63.58
N ALA A 774 -15.43 7.35 64.26
CA ALA A 774 -14.19 6.85 63.67
C ALA A 774 -14.49 5.78 62.60
N THR A 775 -15.39 4.82 62.88
CA THR A 775 -15.81 3.82 61.90
C THR A 775 -16.61 4.40 60.75
N GLN A 776 -17.37 5.48 60.96
CA GLN A 776 -18.07 6.21 59.89
C GLN A 776 -17.10 7.00 59.02
N LEU A 777 -16.02 7.53 59.58
CA LEU A 777 -14.96 8.20 58.83
C LEU A 777 -14.13 7.18 58.03
N GLU A 778 -13.79 6.03 58.62
CA GLU A 778 -13.16 4.92 57.91
C GLU A 778 -14.07 4.35 56.83
N PHE A 779 -15.38 4.19 57.10
CA PHE A 779 -16.35 3.76 56.10
C PHE A 779 -16.46 4.78 54.96
N ASN A 780 -16.51 6.08 55.24
CA ASN A 780 -16.53 7.11 54.20
C ASN A 780 -15.21 7.16 53.40
N ASN A 781 -14.07 6.90 54.03
CA ASN A 781 -12.79 6.77 53.34
C ASN A 781 -12.73 5.50 52.47
N ILE A 782 -13.30 4.40 52.94
CA ILE A 782 -13.45 3.17 52.16
C ILE A 782 -14.41 3.38 51.00
N VAL A 783 -15.55 4.06 51.20
CA VAL A 783 -16.50 4.40 50.14
C VAL A 783 -15.87 5.34 49.12
N ALA A 784 -15.12 6.36 49.54
CA ALA A 784 -14.39 7.25 48.64
C ALA A 784 -13.30 6.49 47.87
N ARG A 785 -12.58 5.55 48.52
CA ARG A 785 -11.59 4.69 47.88
C ARG A 785 -12.22 3.70 46.91
N VAL A 786 -13.37 3.11 47.24
CA VAL A 786 -14.13 2.23 46.35
C VAL A 786 -14.70 3.01 45.17
N GLN A 787 -15.18 4.25 45.37
CA GLN A 787 -15.60 5.12 44.27
C GLN A 787 -14.41 5.52 43.38
N GLY A 788 -13.24 5.81 43.96
CA GLY A 788 -12.00 6.01 43.22
C GLY A 788 -11.62 4.79 42.37
N LEU A 789 -11.65 3.60 42.97
CA LEU A 789 -11.39 2.33 42.26
C LEU A 789 -12.45 2.01 41.20
N ILE A 790 -13.71 2.43 41.39
CA ILE A 790 -14.75 2.28 40.36
C ILE A 790 -14.49 3.24 39.19
N ILE A 791 -14.08 4.48 39.45
CA ILE A 791 -13.72 5.45 38.41
C ILE A 791 -12.48 4.95 37.65
N GLU A 792 -11.46 4.48 38.36
CA GLU A 792 -10.24 3.91 37.77
C GLU A 792 -10.53 2.63 36.98
N LYS A 793 -11.36 1.73 37.52
CA LYS A 793 -11.86 0.56 36.78
C LYS A 793 -12.60 0.99 35.52
N ASN A 794 -13.48 1.98 35.58
CA ASN A 794 -14.23 2.44 34.42
C ASN A 794 -13.30 3.09 33.38
N GLY A 795 -12.29 3.85 33.81
CA GLY A 795 -11.24 4.39 32.94
C GLY A 795 -10.45 3.28 32.24
N LEU A 796 -9.96 2.31 33.01
CA LEU A 796 -9.25 1.13 32.47
C LEU A 796 -10.14 0.28 31.56
N THR A 797 -11.44 0.16 31.85
CA THR A 797 -12.38 -0.58 30.99
C THR A 797 -12.63 0.17 29.68
N GLN A 798 -12.63 1.50 29.70
CA GLN A 798 -12.77 2.34 28.52
C GLN A 798 -11.49 2.33 27.67
N GLU A 799 -10.31 2.36 28.30
CA GLU A 799 -9.01 2.20 27.63
C GLU A 799 -8.85 0.79 27.05
N LEU A 800 -9.28 -0.26 27.77
CA LEU A 800 -9.30 -1.63 27.26
C LEU A 800 -10.25 -1.76 26.05
N ALA A 801 -11.43 -1.14 26.11
CA ALA A 801 -12.36 -1.14 24.98
C ALA A 801 -11.80 -0.41 23.75
N PHE A 802 -11.11 0.72 23.95
CA PHE A 802 -10.46 1.46 22.87
C PHE A 802 -9.28 0.66 22.27
N ALA A 803 -8.45 0.05 23.11
CA ALA A 803 -7.35 -0.81 22.66
C ALA A 803 -7.86 -2.07 21.94
N SER A 804 -8.95 -2.70 22.43
CA SER A 804 -9.59 -3.81 21.74
C SER A 804 -10.17 -3.40 20.39
N GLN A 805 -10.74 -2.20 20.28
CA GLN A 805 -11.22 -1.67 19.00
C GLN A 805 -10.08 -1.43 18.01
N GLN A 806 -8.94 -0.89 18.45
CA GLN A 806 -7.76 -0.72 17.60
C GLN A 806 -7.18 -2.05 17.11
N VAL A 807 -7.11 -3.06 17.99
CA VAL A 807 -6.64 -4.41 17.61
C VAL A 807 -7.59 -5.05 16.59
N GLU A 808 -8.91 -4.91 16.76
CA GLU A 808 -9.89 -5.45 15.82
C GLU A 808 -9.82 -4.74 14.46
N GLU A 809 -9.59 -3.42 14.43
CA GLU A 809 -9.35 -2.65 13.21
C GLU A 809 -8.05 -3.07 12.50
N GLN A 810 -6.98 -3.33 13.26
CA GLN A 810 -5.73 -3.86 12.71
C GLN A 810 -5.83 -5.32 12.23
N GLU A 811 -6.64 -6.16 12.89
CA GLU A 811 -6.90 -7.52 12.43
C GLU A 811 -7.72 -7.56 11.13
N VAL A 812 -8.66 -6.63 10.96
CA VAL A 812 -9.42 -6.48 9.71
C VAL A 812 -8.52 -5.97 8.58
N ALA A 813 -7.63 -5.00 8.85
CA ALA A 813 -6.64 -4.55 7.88
C ALA A 813 -5.67 -5.68 7.47
N ASN A 814 -5.20 -6.48 8.43
CA ASN A 814 -4.35 -7.63 8.16
C ASN A 814 -5.07 -8.76 7.40
N ARG A 815 -6.38 -8.95 7.62
CA ARG A 815 -7.18 -9.89 6.82
C ARG A 815 -7.33 -9.43 5.38
N ARG A 816 -7.60 -8.13 5.16
CA ARG A 816 -7.65 -7.54 3.81
C ARG A 816 -6.33 -7.68 3.07
N LEU A 817 -5.20 -7.34 3.71
CA LEU A 817 -3.87 -7.50 3.11
C LEU A 817 -3.54 -8.98 2.81
N LYS A 818 -3.99 -9.92 3.65
CA LYS A 818 -3.81 -11.37 3.38
C LYS A 818 -4.67 -11.86 2.23
N GLU A 819 -5.91 -11.38 2.10
CA GLU A 819 -6.81 -11.69 0.99
C GLU A 819 -6.27 -11.08 -0.32
N GLU A 820 -5.79 -9.84 -0.31
CA GLU A 820 -5.12 -9.20 -1.44
C GLU A 820 -3.85 -9.97 -1.86
N CYS A 821 -2.99 -10.34 -0.91
CA CYS A 821 -1.82 -11.19 -1.20
C CYS A 821 -2.20 -12.56 -1.78
N ALA A 822 -3.32 -13.16 -1.33
CA ALA A 822 -3.80 -14.43 -1.86
C ALA A 822 -4.34 -14.29 -3.29
N THR A 823 -5.10 -13.24 -3.57
CA THR A 823 -5.60 -12.95 -4.93
C THR A 823 -4.47 -12.62 -5.91
N LEU A 824 -3.45 -11.87 -5.49
CA LEU A 824 -2.26 -11.59 -6.29
C LEU A 824 -1.43 -12.86 -6.55
N ARG A 825 -1.32 -13.76 -5.56
CA ARG A 825 -0.63 -15.04 -5.71
C ARG A 825 -1.38 -16.00 -6.65
N ASP A 826 -2.70 -16.06 -6.55
CA ASP A 826 -3.53 -16.87 -7.45
C ASP A 826 -3.50 -16.32 -8.88
N GLY A 827 -3.60 -15.00 -9.04
CA GLY A 827 -3.47 -14.29 -10.32
C GLY A 827 -2.11 -14.50 -10.99
N SER A 828 -1.02 -14.42 -10.22
CA SER A 828 0.34 -14.71 -10.70
C SER A 828 0.48 -16.18 -11.14
N SER A 829 -0.10 -17.13 -10.39
CA SER A 829 -0.04 -18.55 -10.78
C SER A 829 -0.81 -18.86 -12.06
N THR A 830 -1.96 -18.19 -12.29
CA THR A 830 -2.71 -18.32 -13.54
C THR A 830 -2.00 -17.67 -14.72
N SER A 831 -1.30 -16.56 -14.49
CA SER A 831 -0.49 -15.89 -15.50
C SER A 831 0.71 -16.76 -15.91
N VAL A 832 1.42 -17.36 -14.93
CA VAL A 832 2.52 -18.30 -15.20
C VAL A 832 2.03 -19.55 -15.96
N ALA A 833 0.85 -20.08 -15.62
CA ALA A 833 0.27 -21.21 -16.36
C ALA A 833 -0.12 -20.84 -17.81
N GLN A 834 -0.60 -19.62 -18.04
CA GLN A 834 -0.90 -19.09 -19.37
C GLN A 834 0.37 -18.84 -20.19
N LEU A 835 1.43 -18.29 -19.58
CA LEU A 835 2.72 -18.07 -20.22
C LEU A 835 3.42 -19.38 -20.60
N VAL A 836 3.30 -20.42 -19.77
CA VAL A 836 3.84 -21.76 -20.08
C VAL A 836 3.06 -22.42 -21.24
N ALA A 837 1.73 -22.24 -21.29
CA ALA A 837 0.92 -22.72 -22.40
C ALA A 837 1.25 -21.98 -23.71
N GLN A 838 1.37 -20.65 -23.66
CA GLN A 838 1.75 -19.82 -24.80
C GLN A 838 3.17 -20.09 -25.28
N SER A 839 4.14 -20.30 -24.37
CA SER A 839 5.50 -20.70 -24.73
C SER A 839 5.52 -22.03 -25.50
N SER A 840 4.65 -22.98 -25.14
CA SER A 840 4.53 -24.25 -25.87
C SER A 840 3.88 -24.10 -27.26
N GLU A 841 2.96 -23.15 -27.43
CA GLU A 841 2.35 -22.82 -28.72
C GLU A 841 3.35 -22.08 -29.63
N TYR A 842 4.10 -21.12 -29.08
CA TYR A 842 5.17 -20.44 -29.81
C TYR A 842 6.30 -21.39 -30.21
N GLN A 843 6.62 -22.38 -29.38
CA GLN A 843 7.61 -23.40 -29.76
C GLN A 843 7.10 -24.27 -30.92
N ALA A 844 5.82 -24.65 -30.93
CA ALA A 844 5.21 -25.39 -32.04
C ALA A 844 5.13 -24.54 -33.32
N GLU A 845 4.88 -23.24 -33.20
CA GLU A 845 4.81 -22.31 -34.32
C GLU A 845 6.21 -21.98 -34.87
N ILE A 846 7.24 -21.88 -34.03
CA ILE A 846 8.64 -21.78 -34.44
C ILE A 846 9.06 -23.02 -35.23
N ASP A 847 8.67 -24.22 -34.79
CA ASP A 847 8.95 -25.46 -35.52
C ASP A 847 8.22 -25.51 -36.88
N GLN A 848 7.00 -24.96 -36.94
CA GLN A 848 6.22 -24.86 -38.17
C GLN A 848 6.80 -23.80 -39.14
N LEU A 849 7.25 -22.66 -38.62
CA LEU A 849 7.94 -21.62 -39.39
C LEU A 849 9.29 -22.12 -39.90
N ASN A 850 10.07 -22.81 -39.07
CA ASN A 850 11.33 -23.44 -39.49
C ASN A 850 11.11 -24.46 -40.62
N LYS A 851 10.00 -25.20 -40.58
CA LYS A 851 9.59 -26.09 -41.67
C LYS A 851 9.25 -25.31 -42.94
N THR A 852 8.44 -24.26 -42.87
CA THR A 852 8.12 -23.43 -44.04
C THR A 852 9.32 -22.69 -44.62
N ILE A 853 10.26 -22.24 -43.79
CA ILE A 853 11.53 -21.64 -44.22
C ILE A 853 12.39 -22.69 -44.93
N SER A 854 12.40 -23.95 -44.47
CA SER A 854 13.12 -25.02 -45.16
C SER A 854 12.49 -25.37 -46.51
N GLU A 855 11.15 -25.34 -46.60
CA GLU A 855 10.39 -25.57 -47.84
C GLU A 855 10.57 -24.40 -48.84
N ALA A 856 10.54 -23.15 -48.37
CA ALA A 856 10.80 -21.96 -49.17
C ALA A 856 12.26 -21.86 -49.63
N LYS A 857 13.23 -22.30 -48.82
CA LYS A 857 14.65 -22.42 -49.23
C LYS A 857 14.80 -23.47 -50.34
N ALA A 858 14.11 -24.61 -50.24
CA ALA A 858 14.12 -25.64 -51.28
C ALA A 858 13.45 -25.14 -52.59
N GLU A 859 12.35 -24.39 -52.51
CA GLU A 859 11.70 -23.79 -53.69
C GLU A 859 12.52 -22.66 -54.32
N SER A 860 13.22 -21.86 -53.50
CA SER A 860 14.17 -20.84 -53.96
C SER A 860 15.36 -21.47 -54.68
N GLU A 861 15.87 -22.60 -54.19
CA GLU A 861 16.98 -23.32 -54.81
C GLU A 861 16.56 -23.99 -56.13
N VAL A 862 15.34 -24.52 -56.22
CA VAL A 862 14.73 -24.99 -57.48
C VAL A 862 14.52 -23.82 -58.47
N SER A 863 14.14 -22.64 -57.98
CA SER A 863 13.97 -21.45 -58.80
C SER A 863 15.30 -20.89 -59.30
N ARG A 864 16.36 -20.95 -58.49
CA ARG A 864 17.74 -20.64 -58.87
C ARG A 864 18.26 -21.59 -59.95
N GLN A 865 17.95 -22.89 -59.84
CA GLN A 865 18.31 -23.87 -60.86
C GLN A 865 17.55 -23.64 -62.18
N ARG A 866 16.30 -23.18 -62.12
CA ARG A 866 15.52 -22.77 -63.31
C ARG A 866 16.05 -21.49 -63.95
N LEU A 867 16.46 -20.50 -63.14
CA LEU A 867 17.12 -19.28 -63.63
C LEU A 867 18.46 -19.59 -64.29
N ALA A 868 19.29 -20.44 -63.67
CA ALA A 868 20.55 -20.89 -64.27
C ALA A 868 20.32 -21.65 -65.61
N HIS A 869 19.21 -22.38 -65.74
CA HIS A 869 18.86 -23.02 -67.01
C HIS A 869 18.38 -22.00 -68.07
N ALA A 870 17.60 -21.00 -67.66
CA ALA A 870 17.15 -19.91 -68.53
C ALA A 870 18.31 -19.00 -68.99
N GLU A 871 19.32 -18.78 -68.16
CA GLU A 871 20.55 -18.06 -68.53
C GLU A 871 21.37 -18.81 -69.59
N ILE A 872 21.41 -20.15 -69.52
CA ILE A 872 22.05 -21.00 -70.54
C ILE A 872 21.27 -20.95 -71.86
N GLU A 873 19.94 -20.86 -71.83
CA GLU A 873 19.12 -20.69 -73.04
C GLU A 873 19.21 -19.28 -73.63
N LEU A 874 19.29 -18.25 -72.78
CA LEU A 874 19.52 -16.85 -73.19
C LEU A 874 20.89 -16.69 -73.86
N GLY A 875 21.92 -17.42 -73.38
CA GLY A 875 23.24 -17.47 -74.02
C GLY A 875 23.22 -18.07 -75.43
N LYS A 876 22.34 -19.04 -75.69
CA LYS A 876 22.14 -19.62 -77.05
C LYS A 876 21.41 -18.63 -77.97
N VAL A 877 20.40 -17.94 -77.46
CA VAL A 877 19.67 -16.89 -78.19
C VAL A 877 20.56 -15.67 -78.50
N GLN A 878 21.49 -15.32 -77.60
CA GLN A 878 22.49 -14.28 -77.85
C GLN A 878 23.53 -14.69 -78.91
N GLN A 879 23.87 -15.98 -79.04
CA GLN A 879 24.69 -16.48 -80.15
C GLN A 879 23.94 -16.42 -81.50
N GLU A 880 22.64 -16.69 -81.51
CA GLU A 880 21.77 -16.54 -82.70
C GLU A 880 21.65 -15.04 -83.10
N LYS A 881 21.49 -14.14 -82.12
CA LYS A 881 21.47 -12.68 -82.33
C LYS A 881 22.77 -12.14 -82.92
N LYS A 882 23.94 -12.66 -82.49
CA LYS A 882 25.24 -12.29 -83.09
C LYS A 882 25.38 -12.73 -84.55
N ARG A 883 24.71 -13.81 -84.98
CA ARG A 883 24.63 -14.20 -86.40
C ARG A 883 23.73 -13.28 -87.23
N VAL A 884 22.60 -12.84 -86.67
CA VAL A 884 21.66 -11.93 -87.35
C VAL A 884 22.20 -10.49 -87.43
N VAL A 885 22.99 -10.05 -86.44
CA VAL A 885 23.66 -8.73 -86.47
C VAL A 885 24.74 -8.68 -87.55
N ALA A 886 25.50 -9.75 -87.76
CA ALA A 886 26.48 -9.84 -88.86
C ALA A 886 25.84 -9.82 -90.27
N GLU A 887 24.59 -10.29 -90.41
CA GLU A 887 23.82 -10.17 -91.66
C GLU A 887 23.21 -8.76 -91.84
N ARG A 888 22.92 -8.04 -90.75
CA ARG A 888 22.44 -6.65 -90.77
C ARG A 888 23.55 -5.63 -91.08
N GLU A 889 24.78 -5.89 -90.63
CA GLU A 889 25.96 -5.06 -90.92
C GLU A 889 26.32 -5.05 -92.42
N LYS A 890 25.96 -6.11 -93.15
CA LYS A 890 26.10 -6.19 -94.61
C LYS A 890 25.09 -5.31 -95.36
N VAL A 891 23.95 -5.00 -94.74
CA VAL A 891 22.88 -4.16 -95.33
C VAL A 891 23.05 -2.69 -94.95
N THR A 892 23.64 -2.38 -93.79
CA THR A 892 23.96 -1.00 -93.38
C THR A 892 25.20 -0.45 -94.09
N SER A 893 26.17 -1.30 -94.44
CA SER A 893 27.29 -0.97 -95.35
C SER A 893 26.81 -0.43 -96.71
N ASP A 894 25.74 -1.00 -97.27
CA ASP A 894 25.19 -0.58 -98.56
C ASP A 894 24.33 0.71 -98.46
N LEU A 895 23.87 1.06 -97.25
CA LEU A 895 23.06 2.26 -96.99
C LEU A 895 23.91 3.52 -96.72
N ILE A 896 25.07 3.35 -96.08
CA ILE A 896 26.03 4.44 -95.81
C ILE A 896 26.70 4.90 -97.12
N GLN A 897 26.76 4.04 -98.14
CA GLN A 897 27.27 4.40 -99.46
C GLN A 897 26.34 5.33 -100.26
N ALA A 898 25.05 5.41 -99.89
CA ALA A 898 24.05 6.24 -100.56
C ALA A 898 24.00 7.69 -100.03
N HIS A 899 24.24 7.89 -98.73
CA HIS A 899 24.17 9.23 -98.10
C HIS A 899 25.32 10.17 -98.47
N LYS A 900 26.44 9.66 -99.01
CA LYS A 900 27.57 10.50 -99.41
C LYS A 900 27.35 11.25 -100.74
N LYS A 901 26.40 10.81 -101.57
CA LYS A 901 26.06 11.46 -102.85
C LYS A 901 24.98 12.54 -102.73
N GLU A 902 24.25 12.59 -101.63
CA GLU A 902 23.23 13.63 -101.36
C GLU A 902 23.85 14.98 -100.95
N MET A 903 25.10 14.99 -100.48
CA MET A 903 25.81 16.22 -100.05
C MET A 903 26.33 17.09 -101.20
N GLU A 904 26.43 16.57 -102.42
CA GLU A 904 26.94 17.34 -103.59
C GLU A 904 25.82 18.07 -104.36
N VAL A 905 24.55 17.66 -104.19
CA VAL A 905 23.37 18.30 -104.82
C VAL A 905 22.87 19.50 -103.99
N LEU A 906 23.04 19.46 -102.67
CA LEU A 906 22.69 20.55 -101.75
C LEU A 906 23.50 21.84 -101.94
N GLN A 907 24.55 21.81 -102.78
CA GLN A 907 25.39 22.97 -103.08
C GLN A 907 24.87 23.79 -104.28
N GLU A 908 23.96 23.23 -105.09
CA GLU A 908 23.31 23.93 -106.23
C GLU A 908 21.97 24.57 -105.80
N ASP A 909 21.26 23.95 -104.85
CA ASP A 909 20.03 24.46 -104.20
C ASP A 909 20.26 25.69 -103.30
N LEU A 910 21.52 25.98 -102.93
CA LEU A 910 21.90 27.16 -102.15
C LEU A 910 21.74 28.48 -102.96
N SER A 911 21.70 28.39 -104.29
CA SER A 911 21.54 29.56 -105.17
C SER A 911 20.07 29.96 -105.34
N THR A 912 19.15 29.00 -105.37
CA THR A 912 17.70 29.20 -105.41
C THR A 912 17.11 29.54 -104.03
N ALA A 913 17.71 29.04 -102.94
CA ALA A 913 17.36 29.43 -101.57
C ALA A 913 17.68 30.90 -101.22
N SER A 914 18.58 31.56 -101.96
CA SER A 914 18.91 32.97 -101.76
C SER A 914 17.77 33.93 -102.12
N ALA A 915 16.88 33.53 -103.05
CA ALA A 915 15.68 34.29 -103.41
C ALA A 915 14.53 34.10 -102.41
N VAL A 916 14.44 32.92 -101.79
CA VAL A 916 13.49 32.63 -100.68
C VAL A 916 13.95 33.30 -99.39
N LEU A 917 15.25 33.51 -99.18
CA LEU A 917 15.81 34.23 -98.03
C LEU A 917 15.45 35.73 -97.97
N GLU A 918 15.09 36.39 -99.07
CA GLU A 918 14.55 37.75 -99.01
C GLU A 918 13.07 37.79 -98.58
N GLU A 919 12.30 36.74 -98.85
CA GLU A 919 10.92 36.58 -98.37
C GLU A 919 10.88 36.11 -96.91
N GLU A 920 11.80 35.23 -96.50
CA GLU A 920 12.04 34.83 -95.10
C GLU A 920 12.55 35.98 -94.22
N ARG A 921 13.31 36.94 -94.78
CA ARG A 921 13.72 38.16 -94.04
C ARG A 921 12.54 39.08 -93.73
N ALA A 922 11.51 39.12 -94.58
CA ALA A 922 10.28 39.86 -94.29
C ALA A 922 9.43 39.16 -93.21
N SER A 923 9.40 37.82 -93.22
CA SER A 923 8.73 37.00 -92.19
C SER A 923 9.49 36.98 -90.85
N ARG A 924 10.83 37.07 -90.86
CA ARG A 924 11.67 37.21 -89.66
C ARG A 924 11.46 38.52 -88.93
N VAL A 925 11.17 39.62 -89.62
CA VAL A 925 10.85 40.90 -88.94
C VAL A 925 9.54 40.79 -88.16
N VAL A 926 8.56 40.01 -88.64
CA VAL A 926 7.30 39.74 -87.93
C VAL A 926 7.53 38.77 -86.76
N LEU A 927 8.28 37.69 -86.98
CA LEU A 927 8.64 36.72 -85.93
C LEU A 927 9.57 37.31 -84.85
N GLU A 928 10.47 38.24 -85.18
CA GLU A 928 11.29 38.97 -84.20
C GLU A 928 10.41 39.90 -83.35
N GLN A 929 9.33 40.46 -83.92
CA GLN A 929 8.34 41.24 -83.19
C GLN A 929 7.52 40.36 -82.23
N GLU A 930 7.09 39.17 -82.68
CA GLU A 930 6.44 38.16 -81.83
C GLU A 930 7.40 37.59 -80.76
N HIS A 931 8.69 37.46 -81.05
CA HIS A 931 9.71 37.03 -80.09
C HIS A 931 9.99 38.11 -79.04
N VAL A 932 9.96 39.39 -79.43
CA VAL A 932 10.08 40.53 -78.50
C VAL A 932 8.83 40.62 -77.62
N GLU A 933 7.63 40.36 -78.15
CA GLU A 933 6.40 40.29 -77.36
C GLU A 933 6.37 39.07 -76.43
N ALA A 934 6.84 37.90 -76.89
CA ALA A 934 6.99 36.70 -76.08
C ALA A 934 8.06 36.86 -74.99
N LEU A 935 9.16 37.54 -75.29
CA LEU A 935 10.18 37.90 -74.29
C LEU A 935 9.63 38.92 -73.30
N ALA A 936 8.83 39.90 -73.71
CA ALA A 936 8.16 40.83 -72.79
C ALA A 936 7.13 40.12 -71.89
N GLN A 937 6.39 39.14 -72.42
CA GLN A 937 5.48 38.30 -71.62
C GLN A 937 6.24 37.35 -70.69
N ALA A 938 7.37 36.79 -71.12
CA ALA A 938 8.24 35.97 -70.29
C ALA A 938 8.90 36.81 -69.19
N GLN A 939 9.37 38.02 -69.50
CA GLN A 939 9.90 38.99 -68.54
C GLN A 939 8.82 39.38 -67.51
N SER A 940 7.58 39.65 -67.96
CA SER A 940 6.46 39.91 -67.05
C SER A 940 6.12 38.73 -66.13
N LYS A 941 6.32 37.49 -66.60
CA LYS A 941 6.15 36.28 -65.77
C LYS A 941 7.32 36.10 -64.81
N VAL A 942 8.55 36.39 -65.23
CA VAL A 942 9.73 36.40 -64.36
C VAL A 942 9.57 37.46 -63.27
N ASP A 943 9.20 38.70 -63.60
CA ASP A 943 8.92 39.76 -62.62
C ASP A 943 7.77 39.38 -61.66
N GLY A 944 6.78 38.62 -62.15
CA GLY A 944 5.69 38.08 -61.33
C GLY A 944 6.13 36.95 -60.40
N LEU A 945 7.03 36.07 -60.86
CA LEU A 945 7.63 35.01 -60.07
C LEU A 945 8.66 35.55 -59.07
N GLU A 946 9.41 36.59 -59.42
CA GLU A 946 10.32 37.30 -58.52
C GLU A 946 9.53 37.98 -57.39
N LYS A 947 8.42 38.67 -57.71
CA LYS A 947 7.52 39.22 -56.66
C LYS A 947 6.88 38.14 -55.79
N ARG A 948 6.59 36.97 -56.36
CA ARG A 948 6.06 35.83 -55.59
C ARG A 948 7.13 35.17 -54.73
N ALA A 949 8.38 35.13 -55.20
CA ALA A 949 9.53 34.68 -54.43
C ALA A 949 9.90 35.66 -53.30
N GLU A 950 9.77 36.97 -53.54
CA GLU A 950 9.91 37.99 -52.50
C GLU A 950 8.80 37.90 -51.44
N ALA A 951 7.55 37.65 -51.85
CA ALA A 951 6.43 37.41 -50.93
C ALA A 951 6.63 36.13 -50.11
N LEU A 952 7.05 35.03 -50.74
CA LEU A 952 7.37 33.78 -50.05
C LEU A 952 8.57 33.91 -49.11
N ASN A 953 9.58 34.72 -49.46
CA ASN A 953 10.69 35.04 -48.57
C ASN A 953 10.25 35.89 -47.38
N GLN A 954 9.28 36.80 -47.56
CA GLN A 954 8.68 37.55 -46.47
C GLN A 954 7.87 36.64 -45.55
N GLU A 955 7.07 35.71 -46.10
CA GLU A 955 6.35 34.68 -45.34
C GLU A 955 7.31 33.75 -44.60
N LEU A 956 8.40 33.31 -45.24
CA LEU A 956 9.46 32.52 -44.58
C LEU A 956 10.15 33.29 -43.47
N SER A 957 10.36 34.61 -43.62
CA SER A 957 10.93 35.44 -42.54
C SER A 957 9.97 35.62 -41.37
N GLN A 958 8.66 35.71 -41.63
CA GLN A 958 7.62 35.76 -40.60
C GLN A 958 7.46 34.42 -39.89
N LEU A 959 7.51 33.31 -40.63
CA LEU A 959 7.54 31.96 -40.08
C LEU A 959 8.78 31.73 -39.23
N SER A 960 9.96 32.18 -39.68
CA SER A 960 11.19 32.13 -38.88
C SER A 960 11.06 32.94 -37.59
N SER A 961 10.47 34.14 -37.62
CA SER A 961 10.23 34.90 -36.38
C SER A 961 9.22 34.23 -35.46
N SER A 962 8.16 33.61 -36.00
CA SER A 962 7.20 32.85 -35.20
C SER A 962 7.82 31.58 -34.60
N GLN A 963 8.77 30.98 -35.31
CA GLN A 963 9.54 29.84 -34.83
C GLN A 963 10.48 30.25 -33.69
N ASP A 964 11.13 31.41 -33.79
CA ASP A 964 11.97 31.97 -32.73
C ASP A 964 11.12 32.33 -31.49
N ASP A 965 9.91 32.88 -31.67
CA ASP A 965 8.97 33.18 -30.59
C ASP A 965 8.46 31.90 -29.90
N LEU A 966 8.08 30.88 -30.68
CA LEU A 966 7.69 29.55 -30.15
C LEU A 966 8.86 28.85 -29.46
N GLN A 967 10.09 29.05 -29.93
CA GLN A 967 11.29 28.50 -29.30
C GLN A 967 11.60 29.22 -27.99
N ALA A 968 11.37 30.54 -27.89
CA ALA A 968 11.46 31.29 -26.64
C ALA A 968 10.37 30.89 -25.63
N GLU A 969 9.14 30.63 -26.09
CA GLU A 969 8.07 30.09 -25.24
C GLU A 969 8.38 28.66 -24.77
N ARG A 970 8.95 27.82 -25.64
CA ARG A 970 9.42 26.48 -25.28
C ARG A 970 10.56 26.52 -24.26
N GLU A 971 11.52 27.42 -24.40
CA GLU A 971 12.59 27.63 -23.41
C GLU A 971 12.02 28.11 -22.06
N LYS A 972 11.00 28.97 -22.08
CA LYS A 972 10.31 29.43 -20.86
C LYS A 972 9.52 28.30 -20.19
N ALA A 973 8.85 27.45 -20.98
CA ALA A 973 8.16 26.25 -20.47
C ALA A 973 9.15 25.22 -19.91
N LEU A 974 10.32 25.03 -20.56
CA LEU A 974 11.38 24.18 -20.04
C LEU A 974 11.96 24.72 -18.73
N GLN A 975 12.17 26.03 -18.61
CA GLN A 975 12.58 26.65 -17.34
C GLN A 975 11.53 26.46 -16.23
N GLN A 976 10.24 26.54 -16.56
CA GLN A 976 9.16 26.27 -15.62
C GLN A 976 9.11 24.79 -15.19
N LEU A 977 9.32 23.86 -16.13
CA LEU A 977 9.45 22.43 -15.82
C LEU A 977 10.69 22.12 -14.98
N GLU A 978 11.80 22.81 -15.21
CA GLU A 978 13.02 22.70 -14.40
C GLU A 978 12.75 23.17 -12.95
N THR A 979 12.08 24.32 -12.78
CA THR A 979 11.69 24.80 -11.44
C THR A 979 10.71 23.85 -10.74
N LEU A 980 9.73 23.30 -11.46
CA LEU A 980 8.80 22.31 -10.90
C LEU A 980 9.51 21.00 -10.57
N ARG A 981 10.52 20.59 -11.35
CA ARG A 981 11.37 19.42 -11.03
C ARG A 981 12.20 19.65 -9.77
N ILE A 982 12.75 20.84 -9.59
CA ILE A 982 13.50 21.20 -8.38
C ILE A 982 12.57 21.20 -7.15
N GLU A 983 11.37 21.77 -7.28
CA GLU A 983 10.34 21.73 -6.23
C GLU A 983 9.89 20.30 -5.93
N LEU A 984 9.70 19.46 -6.95
CA LEU A 984 9.30 18.05 -6.78
C LEU A 984 10.43 17.21 -6.16
N LYS A 985 11.70 17.46 -6.49
CA LYS A 985 12.85 16.89 -5.79
C LYS A 985 12.91 17.33 -4.33
N GLY A 986 12.62 18.60 -4.05
CA GLY A 986 12.49 19.11 -2.68
C GLY A 986 11.41 18.39 -1.89
N LEU A 987 10.22 18.21 -2.49
CA LEU A 987 9.11 17.46 -1.90
C LEU A 987 9.42 15.97 -1.71
N LEU A 988 10.19 15.35 -2.61
CA LEU A 988 10.65 13.97 -2.43
C LEU A 988 11.63 13.83 -1.27
N VAL A 989 12.53 14.79 -1.07
CA VAL A 989 13.41 14.81 0.11
C VAL A 989 12.62 15.02 1.40
N GLU A 990 11.60 15.88 1.38
CA GLU A 990 10.68 16.03 2.52
C GLU A 990 9.84 14.77 2.78
N LYS A 991 9.44 14.06 1.71
CA LYS A 991 8.75 12.77 1.80
C LYS A 991 9.63 11.68 2.40
N VAL A 992 10.90 11.57 1.97
CA VAL A 992 11.86 10.62 2.55
C VAL A 992 12.10 10.92 4.03
N LYS A 993 12.23 12.20 4.41
CA LYS A 993 12.32 12.60 5.83
C LYS A 993 11.04 12.27 6.61
N ALA A 994 9.87 12.40 5.99
CA ALA A 994 8.61 12.01 6.60
C ALA A 994 8.48 10.49 6.73
N GLU A 995 8.98 9.72 5.76
CA GLU A 995 9.04 8.26 5.77
C GLU A 995 10.05 7.75 6.81
N GLU A 996 11.20 8.40 6.99
CA GLU A 996 12.15 8.14 8.08
C GLU A 996 11.52 8.40 9.45
N VAL A 997 10.85 9.55 9.63
CA VAL A 997 10.12 9.84 10.88
C VAL A 997 8.97 8.85 11.09
N GLN A 998 8.29 8.42 10.03
CA GLN A 998 7.26 7.39 10.11
C GLN A 998 7.86 6.03 10.47
N HIS A 999 9.05 5.70 9.96
CA HIS A 999 9.77 4.48 10.30
C HIS A 999 10.24 4.50 11.75
N ASP A 1000 10.82 5.59 12.23
CA ASP A 1000 11.18 5.78 13.64
C ASP A 1000 9.95 5.70 14.55
N LEU A 1001 8.82 6.26 14.12
CA LEU A 1001 7.53 6.12 14.83
C LEU A 1001 7.00 4.68 14.81
N THR A 1002 7.23 3.91 13.74
CA THR A 1002 6.85 2.49 13.69
C THR A 1002 7.74 1.65 14.60
N VAL A 1003 9.05 1.85 14.59
CA VAL A 1003 10.00 1.13 15.46
C VAL A 1003 9.75 1.46 16.93
N THR A 1004 9.46 2.73 17.26
CA THR A 1004 9.10 3.11 18.64
C THR A 1004 7.73 2.57 19.04
N ASN A 1005 6.75 2.50 18.13
CA ASN A 1005 5.46 1.85 18.41
C ASN A 1005 5.59 0.34 18.57
N GLU A 1006 6.44 -0.32 17.79
CA GLU A 1006 6.74 -1.75 17.93
C GLU A 1006 7.40 -2.02 19.29
N HIS A 1007 8.40 -1.21 19.65
CA HIS A 1007 9.05 -1.29 20.96
C HIS A 1007 8.07 -1.06 22.12
N LEU A 1008 7.23 -0.02 22.04
CA LEU A 1008 6.18 0.24 23.05
C LEU A 1008 5.13 -0.88 23.07
N SER A 1009 4.83 -1.51 21.93
CA SER A 1009 3.92 -2.65 21.86
C SER A 1009 4.50 -3.89 22.54
N GLU A 1010 5.81 -4.11 22.40
CA GLU A 1010 6.55 -5.18 23.07
C GLU A 1010 6.65 -4.92 24.58
N GLU A 1011 6.92 -3.69 25.00
CA GLU A 1011 6.89 -3.28 26.41
C GLU A 1011 5.48 -3.43 27.01
N LEU A 1012 4.43 -3.05 26.28
CA LEU A 1012 3.04 -3.26 26.70
C LEU A 1012 2.67 -4.74 26.74
N ALA A 1013 3.20 -5.57 25.84
CA ALA A 1013 2.99 -7.02 25.86
C ALA A 1013 3.73 -7.67 27.04
N GLN A 1014 4.94 -7.21 27.36
CA GLN A 1014 5.69 -7.65 28.55
C GLN A 1014 4.99 -7.21 29.83
N LEU A 1015 4.54 -5.96 29.93
CA LEU A 1015 3.76 -5.46 31.07
C LEU A 1015 2.42 -6.19 31.20
N LYS A 1016 1.73 -6.51 30.10
CA LYS A 1016 0.52 -7.36 30.15
C LYS A 1016 0.85 -8.76 30.62
N LYS A 1017 1.95 -9.37 30.20
CA LYS A 1017 2.39 -10.69 30.66
C LYS A 1017 2.77 -10.67 32.14
N GLU A 1018 3.41 -9.61 32.62
CA GLU A 1018 3.71 -9.39 34.04
C GLU A 1018 2.44 -9.12 34.86
N GLN A 1019 1.48 -8.37 34.30
CA GLN A 1019 0.17 -8.17 34.91
C GLN A 1019 -0.63 -9.48 34.94
N GLU A 1020 -0.55 -10.31 33.91
CA GLU A 1020 -1.18 -11.63 33.86
C GLU A 1020 -0.55 -12.59 34.87
N THR A 1021 0.78 -12.61 35.01
CA THR A 1021 1.45 -13.47 36.00
C THR A 1021 1.22 -12.99 37.43
N THR A 1022 1.21 -11.68 37.67
CA THR A 1022 0.87 -11.11 38.99
C THR A 1022 -0.61 -11.27 39.32
N THR A 1023 -1.51 -11.18 38.35
CA THR A 1023 -2.94 -11.46 38.57
C THR A 1023 -3.22 -12.95 38.70
N LEU A 1024 -2.49 -13.84 38.04
CA LEU A 1024 -2.54 -15.29 38.29
C LEU A 1024 -1.99 -15.63 39.67
N GLY A 1025 -0.89 -15.01 40.08
CA GLY A 1025 -0.34 -15.12 41.43
C GLY A 1025 -1.31 -14.61 42.50
N ALA A 1026 -1.91 -13.44 42.27
CA ALA A 1026 -2.92 -12.87 43.14
C ALA A 1026 -4.20 -13.71 43.19
N LYS A 1027 -4.64 -14.28 42.06
CA LYS A 1027 -5.77 -15.21 41.99
C LYS A 1027 -5.47 -16.51 42.73
N SER A 1028 -4.29 -17.08 42.56
CA SER A 1028 -3.84 -18.25 43.31
C SER A 1028 -3.81 -17.95 44.82
N HIS A 1029 -3.35 -16.78 45.23
CA HIS A 1029 -3.40 -16.34 46.62
C HIS A 1029 -4.81 -16.07 47.12
N THR A 1030 -5.71 -15.50 46.30
CA THR A 1030 -7.11 -15.33 46.69
C THR A 1030 -7.84 -16.66 46.76
N ASP A 1031 -7.53 -17.61 45.88
CA ASP A 1031 -8.11 -18.95 45.86
C ASP A 1031 -7.61 -19.76 47.07
N GLN A 1032 -6.32 -19.66 47.42
CA GLN A 1032 -5.78 -20.21 48.66
C GLN A 1032 -6.43 -19.55 49.89
N ARG A 1033 -6.58 -18.23 49.91
CA ARG A 1033 -7.23 -17.49 51.00
C ARG A 1033 -8.72 -17.83 51.10
N GLN A 1034 -9.38 -18.05 49.96
CA GLN A 1034 -10.78 -18.44 49.88
C GLN A 1034 -10.95 -19.89 50.33
N GLN A 1035 -10.02 -20.79 49.98
CA GLN A 1035 -10.00 -22.16 50.47
C GLN A 1035 -9.68 -22.23 51.98
N GLU A 1036 -8.80 -21.36 52.49
CA GLU A 1036 -8.57 -21.16 53.92
C GLU A 1036 -9.83 -20.63 54.61
N LEU A 1037 -10.52 -19.65 54.02
CA LEU A 1037 -11.78 -19.11 54.56
C LEU A 1037 -12.92 -20.13 54.47
N GLU A 1038 -12.97 -20.96 53.44
CA GLU A 1038 -13.95 -22.04 53.29
C GLU A 1038 -13.67 -23.18 54.27
N SER A 1039 -12.41 -23.53 54.51
CA SER A 1039 -12.04 -24.48 55.56
C SER A 1039 -12.34 -23.95 56.96
N GLN A 1040 -12.05 -22.66 57.23
CA GLN A 1040 -12.44 -22.00 58.48
C GLN A 1040 -13.96 -21.90 58.60
N LYS A 1041 -14.68 -21.62 57.51
CA LYS A 1041 -16.14 -21.62 57.48
C LYS A 1041 -16.68 -23.02 57.73
N ALA A 1042 -16.09 -24.07 57.17
CA ALA A 1042 -16.47 -25.46 57.42
C ALA A 1042 -16.17 -25.87 58.87
N GLU A 1043 -15.05 -25.42 59.44
CA GLU A 1043 -14.70 -25.67 60.84
C GLU A 1043 -15.64 -24.91 61.80
N LEU A 1044 -15.99 -23.66 61.47
CA LEU A 1044 -16.97 -22.86 62.20
C LEU A 1044 -18.38 -23.42 62.03
N GLN A 1045 -18.74 -23.93 60.85
CA GLN A 1045 -20.00 -24.59 60.60
C GLN A 1045 -20.08 -25.89 61.39
N SER A 1046 -19.00 -26.69 61.43
CA SER A 1046 -18.91 -27.88 62.28
C SER A 1046 -19.02 -27.52 63.76
N LYS A 1047 -18.38 -26.44 64.22
CA LYS A 1047 -18.53 -25.92 65.59
C LYS A 1047 -19.94 -25.41 65.87
N ILE A 1048 -20.58 -24.75 64.90
CA ILE A 1048 -21.98 -24.34 65.00
C ILE A 1048 -22.85 -25.58 65.09
N ASP A 1049 -22.68 -26.58 64.24
CA ASP A 1049 -23.45 -27.82 64.25
C ASP A 1049 -23.22 -28.60 65.56
N GLU A 1050 -21.99 -28.64 66.08
CA GLU A 1050 -21.67 -29.20 67.41
C GLU A 1050 -22.34 -28.42 68.54
N LEU A 1051 -22.31 -27.08 68.50
CA LEU A 1051 -22.99 -26.22 69.47
C LEU A 1051 -24.51 -26.29 69.34
N THR A 1052 -25.02 -26.51 68.13
CA THR A 1052 -26.45 -26.66 67.85
C THR A 1052 -26.90 -28.02 68.34
N HIS A 1053 -26.14 -29.09 68.13
CA HIS A 1053 -26.37 -30.39 68.74
C HIS A 1053 -26.22 -30.36 70.25
N ALA A 1054 -25.25 -29.63 70.81
CA ALA A 1054 -25.13 -29.43 72.25
C ALA A 1054 -26.34 -28.66 72.80
N ALA A 1055 -26.80 -27.62 72.10
CA ALA A 1055 -28.00 -26.86 72.45
C ALA A 1055 -29.26 -27.71 72.30
N GLU A 1056 -29.37 -28.57 71.29
CA GLU A 1056 -30.46 -29.53 71.11
C GLU A 1056 -30.45 -30.58 72.21
N ASN A 1057 -29.28 -31.07 72.62
CA ASN A 1057 -29.13 -31.99 73.75
C ASN A 1057 -29.52 -31.31 75.06
N VAL A 1058 -29.10 -30.07 75.29
CA VAL A 1058 -29.54 -29.27 76.44
C VAL A 1058 -31.03 -28.96 76.36
N THR A 1059 -31.58 -28.74 75.16
CA THR A 1059 -33.01 -28.51 74.96
C THR A 1059 -33.79 -29.80 75.19
N GLN A 1060 -33.26 -30.96 74.79
CA GLN A 1060 -33.81 -32.28 75.10
C GLN A 1060 -33.73 -32.57 76.60
N GLU A 1061 -32.63 -32.24 77.28
CA GLU A 1061 -32.51 -32.31 78.73
C GLU A 1061 -33.49 -31.37 79.42
N ILE A 1062 -33.65 -30.13 78.96
CA ILE A 1062 -34.68 -29.20 79.44
C ILE A 1062 -36.07 -29.76 79.18
N ARG A 1063 -36.30 -30.44 78.05
CA ARG A 1063 -37.59 -31.08 77.73
C ARG A 1063 -37.86 -32.28 78.63
N LEU A 1064 -36.86 -33.10 78.89
CA LEU A 1064 -36.92 -34.23 79.81
C LEU A 1064 -37.12 -33.75 81.25
N LEU A 1065 -36.38 -32.73 81.69
CA LEU A 1065 -36.55 -32.08 82.99
C LEU A 1065 -37.88 -31.36 83.09
N SER A 1066 -38.40 -30.76 82.02
CA SER A 1066 -39.74 -30.17 81.98
C SER A 1066 -40.80 -31.26 82.03
N GLN A 1067 -40.58 -32.41 81.39
CA GLN A 1067 -41.46 -33.56 81.44
C GLN A 1067 -41.42 -34.24 82.81
N GLU A 1068 -40.27 -34.27 83.48
CA GLU A 1068 -40.10 -34.70 84.87
C GLU A 1068 -40.74 -33.69 85.84
N LEU A 1069 -40.60 -32.39 85.59
CA LEU A 1069 -41.26 -31.33 86.35
C LEU A 1069 -42.78 -31.39 86.17
N ASP A 1070 -43.26 -31.68 84.97
CA ASP A 1070 -44.68 -31.85 84.70
C ASP A 1070 -45.20 -33.17 85.27
N GLN A 1071 -44.41 -34.25 85.27
CA GLN A 1071 -44.73 -35.49 85.99
C GLN A 1071 -44.73 -35.29 87.50
N GLU A 1072 -43.84 -34.46 88.06
CA GLU A 1072 -43.88 -34.12 89.48
C GLU A 1072 -45.00 -33.14 89.80
N ARG A 1073 -45.32 -32.19 88.93
CA ARG A 1073 -46.54 -31.38 89.06
C ARG A 1073 -47.79 -32.23 88.95
N GLN A 1074 -47.78 -33.27 88.12
CA GLN A 1074 -48.85 -34.25 88.02
C GLN A 1074 -48.93 -35.09 89.30
N ARG A 1075 -47.81 -35.57 89.87
CA ARG A 1075 -47.78 -36.26 91.16
C ARG A 1075 -48.19 -35.37 92.32
N VAL A 1076 -47.81 -34.10 92.32
CA VAL A 1076 -48.22 -33.11 93.31
C VAL A 1076 -49.71 -32.81 93.15
N ARG A 1077 -50.24 -32.70 91.92
CA ARG A 1077 -51.69 -32.58 91.67
C ARG A 1077 -52.44 -33.84 92.07
N ASP A 1078 -51.93 -35.03 91.75
CA ASP A 1078 -52.53 -36.31 92.13
C ASP A 1078 -52.49 -36.48 93.66
N ASN A 1079 -51.43 -36.00 94.33
CA ASN A 1079 -51.32 -35.93 95.79
C ASN A 1079 -52.21 -34.83 96.39
N GLU A 1080 -52.38 -33.67 95.74
CA GLU A 1080 -53.31 -32.63 96.12
C GLU A 1080 -54.76 -33.07 95.91
N ASP A 1081 -55.03 -33.90 94.91
CA ASP A 1081 -56.33 -34.51 94.65
C ASP A 1081 -56.58 -35.68 95.60
N GLN A 1082 -55.56 -36.46 95.96
CA GLN A 1082 -55.63 -37.43 97.05
C GLN A 1082 -55.85 -36.74 98.39
N HIS A 1083 -55.12 -35.67 98.68
CA HIS A 1083 -55.32 -34.89 99.89
C HIS A 1083 -56.63 -34.12 99.86
N SER A 1084 -57.13 -33.64 98.73
CA SER A 1084 -58.45 -33.01 98.64
C SER A 1084 -59.55 -34.06 98.75
N ALA A 1085 -59.36 -35.27 98.25
CA ALA A 1085 -60.28 -36.40 98.44
C ALA A 1085 -60.27 -36.90 99.88
N GLU A 1086 -59.12 -36.94 100.54
CA GLU A 1086 -58.98 -37.20 101.98
C GLU A 1086 -59.59 -36.07 102.80
N THR A 1087 -59.38 -34.80 102.42
CA THR A 1087 -59.98 -33.65 103.10
C THR A 1087 -61.49 -33.61 102.87
N GLN A 1088 -61.98 -33.97 101.69
CA GLN A 1088 -63.42 -34.12 101.41
C GLN A 1088 -64.00 -35.36 102.09
N SER A 1089 -63.23 -36.44 102.27
CA SER A 1089 -63.62 -37.60 103.08
C SER A 1089 -63.71 -37.23 104.56
N LEU A 1090 -62.73 -36.47 105.08
CA LEU A 1090 -62.72 -35.94 106.43
C LEU A 1090 -63.79 -34.87 106.64
N ILE A 1091 -64.14 -34.08 105.62
CA ILE A 1091 -65.27 -33.15 105.64
C ILE A 1091 -66.59 -33.92 105.60
N ARG A 1092 -66.71 -35.00 104.82
CA ARG A 1092 -67.90 -35.88 104.83
C ARG A 1092 -68.03 -36.64 106.14
N GLU A 1093 -66.93 -37.07 106.76
CA GLU A 1093 -66.91 -37.64 108.11
C GLU A 1093 -67.24 -36.58 109.15
N ARG A 1094 -66.69 -35.36 109.03
CA ARG A 1094 -67.05 -34.22 109.89
C ARG A 1094 -68.52 -33.87 109.74
N ASP A 1095 -69.06 -33.82 108.54
CA ASP A 1095 -70.46 -33.50 108.27
C ASP A 1095 -71.39 -34.66 108.65
N ALA A 1096 -70.95 -35.92 108.58
CA ALA A 1096 -71.66 -37.07 109.12
C ALA A 1096 -71.63 -37.08 110.67
N ILE A 1097 -70.50 -36.70 111.27
CA ILE A 1097 -70.35 -36.49 112.71
C ILE A 1097 -71.16 -35.28 113.15
N GLN A 1098 -71.27 -34.23 112.35
CA GLN A 1098 -72.04 -33.02 112.66
C GLN A 1098 -73.54 -33.23 112.39
N SER A 1099 -73.89 -34.11 111.45
CA SER A 1099 -75.25 -34.65 111.27
C SER A 1099 -75.65 -35.60 112.40
N SER A 1100 -74.71 -36.37 112.96
CA SER A 1100 -74.97 -37.16 114.16
C SER A 1100 -74.97 -36.28 115.42
N LEU A 1101 -74.18 -35.21 115.48
CA LEU A 1101 -74.18 -34.22 116.57
C LEU A 1101 -75.46 -33.38 116.56
N THR A 1102 -76.00 -33.04 115.40
CA THR A 1102 -77.32 -32.38 115.26
C THR A 1102 -78.45 -33.34 115.58
N LYS A 1103 -78.36 -34.64 115.22
CA LYS A 1103 -79.28 -35.67 115.72
C LYS A 1103 -79.19 -35.85 117.23
N PHE A 1104 -77.99 -35.85 117.80
CA PHE A 1104 -77.80 -35.89 119.26
C PHE A 1104 -78.25 -34.61 119.93
N GLN A 1105 -78.14 -33.44 119.29
CA GLN A 1105 -78.70 -32.18 119.79
C GLN A 1105 -80.23 -32.16 119.68
N GLU A 1106 -80.83 -32.70 118.62
CA GLU A 1106 -82.28 -32.90 118.52
C GLU A 1106 -82.77 -33.94 119.53
N ASP A 1107 -82.00 -34.99 119.81
CA ASP A 1107 -82.34 -35.99 120.82
C ASP A 1107 -82.09 -35.45 122.23
N ILE A 1108 -81.12 -34.55 122.44
CA ILE A 1108 -80.95 -33.77 123.67
C ILE A 1108 -82.11 -32.79 123.85
N ILE A 1109 -82.59 -32.12 122.80
CA ILE A 1109 -83.77 -31.26 122.86
C ILE A 1109 -85.02 -32.10 123.13
N LYS A 1110 -85.19 -33.27 122.51
CA LYS A 1110 -86.29 -34.20 122.83
C LYS A 1110 -86.19 -34.77 124.24
N LEU A 1111 -84.97 -35.00 124.75
CA LEU A 1111 -84.73 -35.42 126.14
C LEU A 1111 -84.93 -34.25 127.10
N GLN A 1112 -84.59 -33.02 126.74
CA GLN A 1112 -84.87 -31.80 127.52
C GLN A 1112 -86.37 -31.50 127.53
N ASP A 1113 -87.08 -31.68 126.42
CA ASP A 1113 -88.55 -31.64 126.36
C ASP A 1113 -89.19 -32.77 127.19
N ALA A 1114 -88.60 -33.97 127.20
CA ALA A 1114 -89.06 -35.08 128.03
C ALA A 1114 -88.72 -34.87 129.52
N ILE A 1115 -87.63 -34.17 129.82
CA ILE A 1115 -87.23 -33.77 131.18
C ILE A 1115 -88.12 -32.62 131.65
N GLU A 1116 -88.40 -31.58 130.86
CA GLU A 1116 -89.36 -30.53 131.20
C GLU A 1116 -90.79 -31.07 131.33
N ARG A 1117 -91.20 -32.04 130.51
CA ARG A 1117 -92.49 -32.74 130.68
C ARG A 1117 -92.52 -33.63 131.93
N ASN A 1118 -91.39 -34.23 132.30
CA ASN A 1118 -91.29 -35.00 133.55
C ASN A 1118 -91.12 -34.09 134.78
N GLU A 1119 -90.49 -32.93 134.67
CA GLU A 1119 -90.33 -31.92 135.72
C GLU A 1119 -91.64 -31.16 135.94
N THR A 1120 -92.44 -30.92 134.91
CA THR A 1120 -93.82 -30.42 135.06
C THR A 1120 -94.74 -31.49 135.64
N ALA A 1121 -94.56 -32.77 135.30
CA ALA A 1121 -95.25 -33.89 135.97
C ALA A 1121 -94.79 -34.08 137.43
N LEU A 1122 -93.50 -33.84 137.73
CA LEU A 1122 -92.92 -33.88 139.07
C LEU A 1122 -93.40 -32.68 139.91
N ALA A 1123 -93.51 -31.48 139.33
CA ALA A 1123 -94.04 -30.29 140.00
C ALA A 1123 -95.56 -30.40 140.26
N THR A 1124 -96.33 -31.07 139.40
CA THR A 1124 -97.73 -31.40 139.70
C THR A 1124 -97.87 -32.50 140.76
N SER A 1125 -96.95 -33.48 140.79
CA SER A 1125 -96.92 -34.55 141.80
C SER A 1125 -96.43 -34.07 143.18
N GLU A 1126 -95.47 -33.13 143.21
CA GLU A 1126 -94.97 -32.46 144.42
C GLU A 1126 -96.00 -31.45 144.96
N GLY A 1127 -96.75 -30.77 144.09
CA GLY A 1127 -97.90 -29.94 144.50
C GLY A 1127 -99.10 -30.74 145.04
N GLU A 1128 -99.28 -32.00 144.60
CA GLU A 1128 -100.26 -32.92 145.19
C GLU A 1128 -99.77 -33.55 146.50
N LYS A 1129 -98.45 -33.73 146.65
CA LYS A 1129 -97.81 -34.20 147.89
C LYS A 1129 -97.83 -33.14 149.00
N ASP A 1130 -97.55 -31.87 148.70
CA ASP A 1130 -97.59 -30.79 149.68
C ASP A 1130 -99.04 -30.51 150.15
N ARG A 1131 -100.03 -30.67 149.27
CA ARG A 1131 -101.46 -30.67 149.65
C ARG A 1131 -101.85 -31.86 150.52
N LEU A 1132 -101.25 -33.03 150.33
CA LEU A 1132 -101.46 -34.19 151.20
C LEU A 1132 -100.73 -34.02 152.55
N GLN A 1133 -99.61 -33.30 152.59
CA GLN A 1133 -98.85 -32.99 153.80
C GLN A 1133 -99.51 -31.89 154.65
N GLU A 1134 -100.14 -30.88 154.03
CA GLU A 1134 -101.05 -29.91 154.70
C GLU A 1134 -102.31 -30.58 155.27
N ASN A 1135 -102.93 -31.50 154.54
CA ASN A 1135 -104.09 -32.25 155.04
C ASN A 1135 -103.75 -33.21 156.19
N ILE A 1136 -102.53 -33.73 156.26
CA ILE A 1136 -102.04 -34.57 157.38
C ILE A 1136 -101.72 -33.73 158.62
N THR A 1137 -101.13 -32.54 158.45
CA THR A 1137 -100.83 -31.64 159.58
C THR A 1137 -102.10 -31.00 160.17
N ASP A 1138 -103.12 -30.73 159.34
CA ASP A 1138 -104.44 -30.30 159.84
C ASP A 1138 -105.22 -31.43 160.55
N LEU A 1139 -105.02 -32.69 160.15
CA LEU A 1139 -105.60 -33.85 160.86
C LEU A 1139 -104.87 -34.16 162.18
N GLU A 1140 -103.54 -33.98 162.26
CA GLU A 1140 -102.77 -34.12 163.50
C GLU A 1140 -103.09 -33.00 164.52
N ALA A 1141 -103.37 -31.78 164.06
CA ALA A 1141 -103.85 -30.68 164.90
C ALA A 1141 -105.29 -30.89 165.43
N GLN A 1142 -106.15 -31.58 164.68
CA GLN A 1142 -107.50 -31.96 165.13
C GLN A 1142 -107.48 -33.14 166.13
N ILE A 1143 -106.55 -34.09 165.98
CA ILE A 1143 -106.38 -35.21 166.92
C ILE A 1143 -105.81 -34.73 168.27
N GLN A 1144 -104.88 -33.76 168.29
CA GLN A 1144 -104.41 -33.15 169.54
C GLN A 1144 -105.47 -32.30 170.25
N LYS A 1145 -106.40 -31.68 169.51
CA LYS A 1145 -107.59 -31.02 170.09
C LYS A 1145 -108.60 -32.01 170.68
N LEU A 1146 -108.75 -33.21 170.11
CA LEU A 1146 -109.62 -34.25 170.65
C LEU A 1146 -109.02 -34.92 171.90
N LEU A 1147 -107.68 -35.04 171.97
CA LEU A 1147 -106.96 -35.55 173.14
C LEU A 1147 -106.98 -34.58 174.34
N SER A 1148 -107.09 -33.26 174.11
CA SER A 1148 -107.28 -32.29 175.21
C SER A 1148 -108.74 -32.20 175.67
N TYR A 1149 -109.71 -32.58 174.83
CA TYR A 1149 -111.13 -32.64 175.20
C TYR A 1149 -111.48 -33.91 175.98
N THR A 1150 -110.83 -35.05 175.71
CA THR A 1150 -111.04 -36.30 176.48
C THR A 1150 -110.42 -36.24 177.88
N HIS A 1151 -109.25 -35.59 178.07
CA HIS A 1151 -108.68 -35.40 179.41
C HIS A 1151 -109.44 -34.36 180.27
N SER A 1152 -110.19 -33.44 179.65
CA SER A 1152 -111.07 -32.52 180.38
C SER A 1152 -112.42 -33.13 180.77
N LEU A 1153 -112.86 -34.22 180.12
CA LEU A 1153 -114.14 -34.89 180.40
C LEU A 1153 -114.01 -36.07 181.37
N GLU A 1154 -112.86 -36.74 181.46
CA GLU A 1154 -112.68 -37.80 182.47
C GLU A 1154 -112.37 -37.26 183.87
N HIS A 1155 -111.87 -36.02 184.01
CA HIS A 1155 -111.79 -35.37 185.33
C HIS A 1155 -113.15 -34.86 185.84
N GLN A 1156 -114.25 -35.06 185.08
CA GLN A 1156 -115.62 -34.66 185.43
C GLN A 1156 -116.61 -35.83 185.63
N VAL A 1157 -116.16 -37.09 185.64
CA VAL A 1157 -117.05 -38.26 185.87
C VAL A 1157 -116.52 -39.23 186.96
N GLU A 1158 -115.86 -38.68 187.99
CA GLU A 1158 -115.94 -39.22 189.37
C GLU A 1158 -116.59 -38.17 190.28
N ASP A 1159 -117.82 -37.79 189.93
CA ASP A 1159 -118.88 -37.59 190.92
C ASP A 1159 -120.22 -37.89 190.22
N GLY A 1160 -120.25 -39.16 189.85
CA GLY A 1160 -121.30 -39.95 189.23
C GLY A 1160 -120.80 -41.37 189.11
#